data_AF-A0A4R4AJU3-F1
#
_entry.id   AF-A0A4R4AJU3-F1
#
_cell.length_a   1.000
_cell.length_b   1.000
_cell.length_c   1.000
_cell.angle_alpha   90.00
_cell.angle_beta   90.00
_cell.angle_gamma   90.00
#
_symmetry.space_group_name_H-M   'P 1'
#
loop_
_entity.id
_entity.type
_entity.pdbx_description
1 polymer ?
#
loop_
_entity_poly.entity_id
_entity_poly.type
_entity_poly.pdbx_seq_one_letter_code
_entity_poly.pdbx_strand_id
1 'polypeptide(L)'
;MALQTFVQEYYLQQNPDVLQAVLQGVFTSAEQHYTLYGEAEGRQPNPYFEPTGYYTQNPDVLAAVQAGAFSSALEHFEMYGATEGRQPGADTFNEATYLADNPDVQAAVDAGTFTSGYQHFVLYGANEGRASGGSESPSTGETFTLTAGVDNLVGTAGDDTFIGDSASISPADTIDGRAGTDRADLFLSDDETLNATGVEQFFIQSTGDDTFNAASVEGAEEFWSNRSSDTLTVSNIQNNATLGLLDTDETFNAEFRAGVIGDDGTLNIATDSSDATVNIDAGTGNTFTTLAVAAVNGSSVIEIDGGVASYTSIETSGEGSVSLSDDTVEFDSVTSVDLQAAGGSYVDLEDNALDVTVTAGAGDDAIEFGAGEFNTDDSVDLGEGDNTLVLGDADLSTNAIVTAVNAASGVSTLASTATTDVVANVGELDDVSTIAAGLGGSVTGSAATGGNAPVVAADAAAAVTINGIASSGDSVNVTNDLTGGQATAGTGGGDDAGNAAAGLELNMGTDGANDSVSISITGNSSTIEGGQGVAAGGGDTAGEAGVGIDAREFETVNISADEDLTVARGAANGGTAATEDTLVGANATVNITGDSDVDLGTVASAAADASNRNLTINAEELTGDLTVTTGDGNDTIVGGDGDDDIAAGAGVNTLTGGAGRDEFNIDATDNSTVADHSTITDFQAGRGGDTIDGGAAAYDDLTASQRTTVSEADTLDDAVVEALGFTDNTNWTAFEYDGKTYALFDGDDNATFDQGTDIIVELSGVAVADVTVDNFV
;
A
#
# COMPACT_ATOMS: atom_id res chain seq x y z
N MET A 1 -9.62 -65.21 -37.89
CA MET A 1 -9.14 -66.54 -37.44
C MET A 1 -9.76 -66.84 -36.07
N ALA A 2 -9.41 -67.93 -35.37
CA ALA A 2 -9.77 -68.04 -33.96
C ALA A 2 -8.78 -67.19 -33.14
N LEU A 3 -9.26 -66.42 -32.17
CA LEU A 3 -8.42 -65.57 -31.33
C LEU A 3 -7.73 -66.44 -30.27
N GLN A 4 -6.41 -66.53 -30.34
CA GLN A 4 -5.64 -67.54 -29.60
C GLN A 4 -5.55 -67.24 -28.10
N THR A 5 -5.71 -65.98 -27.71
CA THR A 5 -5.59 -65.48 -26.34
C THR A 5 -6.92 -64.93 -25.81
N PHE A 6 -8.05 -65.20 -26.48
CA PHE A 6 -9.37 -64.86 -25.98
C PHE A 6 -9.74 -65.73 -24.77
N VAL A 7 -10.03 -65.10 -23.63
CA VAL A 7 -10.34 -65.82 -22.38
C VAL A 7 -11.84 -65.75 -22.12
N GLN A 8 -12.55 -66.80 -22.53
CA GLN A 8 -14.03 -66.85 -22.46
C GLN A 8 -14.57 -66.64 -21.04
N GLU A 9 -13.94 -67.22 -20.02
CA GLU A 9 -14.41 -67.10 -18.63
C GLU A 9 -14.33 -65.64 -18.15
N TYR A 10 -13.20 -64.97 -18.41
CA TYR A 10 -13.01 -63.55 -18.14
C TYR A 10 -14.03 -62.69 -18.89
N TYR A 11 -14.17 -62.91 -20.20
CA TYR A 11 -15.06 -62.10 -21.03
C TYR A 11 -16.51 -62.19 -20.56
N LEU A 12 -16.98 -63.39 -20.19
CA LEU A 12 -18.34 -63.58 -19.66
C LEU A 12 -18.52 -63.04 -18.24
N GLN A 13 -17.45 -63.02 -17.43
CA GLN A 13 -17.47 -62.43 -16.09
C GLN A 13 -17.60 -60.90 -16.14
N GLN A 14 -16.84 -60.25 -17.02
CA GLN A 14 -16.88 -58.80 -17.21
C GLN A 14 -18.12 -58.33 -17.99
N ASN A 15 -18.76 -59.23 -18.75
CA ASN A 15 -19.91 -58.92 -19.59
C ASN A 15 -21.12 -59.84 -19.27
N PRO A 16 -21.82 -59.62 -18.14
CA PRO A 16 -22.97 -60.44 -17.74
C PRO A 16 -24.13 -60.44 -18.74
N ASP A 17 -24.27 -59.38 -19.55
CA ASP A 17 -25.23 -59.28 -20.64
C ASP A 17 -24.93 -60.28 -21.77
N VAL A 18 -23.64 -60.45 -22.11
CA VAL A 18 -23.20 -61.44 -23.10
C VAL A 18 -23.40 -62.86 -22.56
N LEU A 19 -23.14 -63.10 -21.27
CA LEU A 19 -23.45 -64.38 -20.62
C LEU A 19 -24.93 -64.75 -20.77
N GLN A 20 -25.84 -63.82 -20.55
CA GLN A 20 -27.26 -64.06 -20.77
C GLN A 20 -27.58 -64.35 -22.24
N ALA A 21 -27.01 -63.61 -23.17
CA ALA A 21 -27.25 -63.79 -24.60
C ALA A 21 -26.72 -65.15 -25.11
N VAL A 22 -25.58 -65.63 -24.61
CA VAL A 22 -25.04 -66.96 -24.89
C VAL A 22 -25.93 -68.06 -24.28
N LEU A 23 -26.39 -67.91 -23.03
CA LEU A 23 -27.30 -68.87 -22.39
C LEU A 23 -28.66 -68.98 -23.09
N GLN A 24 -29.12 -67.88 -23.70
CA GLN A 24 -30.34 -67.82 -24.50
C GLN A 24 -30.14 -68.33 -25.94
N GLY A 25 -28.91 -68.69 -26.32
CA GLY A 25 -28.57 -69.17 -27.67
C GLY A 25 -28.60 -68.09 -28.75
N VAL A 26 -28.58 -66.80 -28.38
CA VAL A 26 -28.45 -65.67 -29.31
C VAL A 26 -27.05 -65.67 -29.94
N PHE A 27 -26.04 -66.02 -29.16
CA PHE A 27 -24.68 -66.26 -29.61
C PHE A 27 -24.26 -67.70 -29.29
N THR A 28 -23.49 -68.31 -30.19
CA THR A 28 -22.98 -69.68 -30.04
C THR A 28 -21.75 -69.75 -29.13
N SER A 29 -21.04 -68.64 -28.91
CA SER A 29 -19.94 -68.48 -27.96
C SER A 29 -19.72 -67.02 -27.58
N ALA A 30 -18.96 -66.77 -26.51
CA ALA A 30 -18.54 -65.42 -26.12
C ALA A 30 -17.59 -64.79 -27.16
N GLU A 31 -16.69 -65.58 -27.74
CA GLU A 31 -15.78 -65.16 -28.82
C GLU A 31 -16.56 -64.69 -30.06
N GLN A 32 -17.69 -65.35 -30.37
CA GLN A 32 -18.57 -64.92 -31.46
C GLN A 32 -19.18 -63.55 -31.17
N HIS A 33 -19.62 -63.29 -29.94
CA HIS A 33 -20.08 -61.95 -29.56
C HIS A 33 -18.95 -60.92 -29.70
N TYR A 34 -17.78 -61.22 -29.17
CA TYR A 34 -16.63 -60.31 -29.23
C TYR A 34 -16.28 -59.91 -30.68
N THR A 35 -16.20 -60.91 -31.57
CA THR A 35 -15.88 -60.69 -33.00
C THR A 35 -16.95 -59.89 -33.73
N LEU A 36 -18.23 -60.05 -33.38
CA LEU A 36 -19.33 -59.37 -34.08
C LEU A 36 -19.65 -57.98 -33.51
N TYR A 37 -19.45 -57.79 -32.21
CA TYR A 37 -19.91 -56.61 -31.47
C TYR A 37 -18.89 -56.13 -30.44
N GLY A 38 -18.32 -57.03 -29.64
CA GLY A 38 -17.49 -56.64 -28.49
C GLY A 38 -16.27 -55.80 -28.85
N GLU A 39 -15.63 -56.06 -29.98
CA GLU A 39 -14.53 -55.22 -30.49
C GLU A 39 -14.97 -53.79 -30.78
N ALA A 40 -16.09 -53.61 -31.50
CA ALA A 40 -16.62 -52.29 -31.82
C ALA A 40 -17.16 -51.56 -30.58
N GLU A 41 -17.49 -52.31 -29.53
CA GLU A 41 -17.92 -51.82 -28.22
C GLU A 41 -16.73 -51.56 -27.27
N GLY A 42 -15.48 -51.81 -27.69
CA GLY A 42 -14.28 -51.60 -26.86
C GLY A 42 -14.13 -52.58 -25.70
N ARG A 43 -14.80 -53.75 -25.74
CA ARG A 43 -14.77 -54.72 -24.63
C ARG A 43 -13.46 -55.50 -24.62
N GLN A 44 -12.88 -55.69 -23.43
CA GLN A 44 -11.60 -56.39 -23.29
C GLN A 44 -11.74 -57.92 -23.48
N PRO A 45 -10.96 -58.54 -24.39
CA PRO A 45 -11.05 -59.98 -24.68
C PRO A 45 -10.34 -60.88 -23.64
N ASN A 46 -9.38 -60.33 -22.90
CA ASN A 46 -8.66 -60.96 -21.80
C ASN A 46 -8.13 -59.86 -20.85
N PRO A 47 -7.63 -60.20 -19.65
CA PRO A 47 -7.15 -59.21 -18.66
C PRO A 47 -5.91 -58.39 -19.09
N TYR A 48 -5.25 -58.78 -20.17
CA TYR A 48 -3.92 -58.31 -20.56
C TYR A 48 -3.92 -57.70 -21.97
N PHE A 49 -5.09 -57.39 -22.54
CA PHE A 49 -5.23 -56.71 -23.82
C PHE A 49 -6.34 -55.67 -23.73
N GLU A 50 -6.01 -54.42 -24.00
CA GLU A 50 -6.98 -53.32 -23.99
C GLU A 50 -7.11 -52.75 -25.41
N PRO A 51 -8.21 -53.05 -26.14
CA PRO A 51 -8.35 -52.66 -27.53
C PRO A 51 -8.24 -51.15 -27.76
N THR A 52 -8.76 -50.31 -26.86
CA THR A 52 -8.79 -48.86 -27.02
C THR A 52 -7.39 -48.27 -26.94
N GLY A 53 -6.63 -48.64 -25.91
CA GLY A 53 -5.25 -48.27 -25.68
C GLY A 53 -4.35 -48.77 -26.79
N TYR A 54 -4.60 -50.00 -27.28
CA TYR A 54 -3.89 -50.52 -28.43
C TYR A 54 -4.11 -49.66 -29.69
N TYR A 55 -5.33 -49.19 -29.94
CA TYR A 55 -5.63 -48.29 -31.05
C TYR A 55 -5.04 -46.88 -30.88
N THR A 56 -5.07 -46.33 -29.67
CA THR A 56 -4.46 -45.03 -29.35
C THR A 56 -2.96 -45.05 -29.65
N GLN A 57 -2.28 -46.14 -29.27
CA GLN A 57 -0.86 -46.32 -29.51
C GLN A 57 -0.54 -46.69 -30.97
N ASN A 58 -1.50 -47.30 -31.68
CA ASN A 58 -1.31 -47.82 -33.04
C ASN A 58 -2.43 -47.37 -34.01
N PRO A 59 -2.46 -46.08 -34.42
CA PRO A 59 -3.49 -45.56 -35.31
C PRO A 59 -3.53 -46.23 -36.70
N ASP A 60 -2.41 -46.80 -37.15
CA ASP A 60 -2.31 -47.59 -38.38
C ASP A 60 -3.16 -48.87 -38.30
N VAL A 61 -3.23 -49.50 -37.11
CA VAL A 61 -4.06 -50.68 -36.88
C VAL A 61 -5.54 -50.33 -36.87
N LEU A 62 -5.91 -49.20 -36.27
CA LEU A 62 -7.30 -48.72 -36.29
C LEU A 62 -7.80 -48.57 -37.73
N ALA A 63 -7.00 -47.93 -38.59
CA ALA A 63 -7.32 -47.79 -40.01
C ALA A 63 -7.44 -49.14 -40.72
N ALA A 64 -6.58 -50.11 -40.40
CA ALA A 64 -6.60 -51.44 -40.99
C ALA A 64 -7.83 -52.26 -40.56
N VAL A 65 -8.24 -52.18 -39.29
CA VAL A 65 -9.45 -52.85 -38.78
C VAL A 65 -10.71 -52.21 -39.37
N GLN A 66 -10.79 -50.87 -39.44
CA GLN A 66 -11.91 -50.18 -40.09
C GLN A 66 -12.02 -50.49 -41.59
N ALA A 67 -10.90 -50.73 -42.27
CA ALA A 67 -10.86 -51.17 -43.66
C ALA A 67 -11.20 -52.67 -43.83
N GLY A 68 -11.44 -53.41 -42.74
CA GLY A 68 -11.76 -54.83 -42.73
C GLY A 68 -10.58 -55.75 -43.04
N ALA A 69 -9.34 -55.25 -42.93
CA ALA A 69 -8.14 -56.07 -43.11
C ALA A 69 -7.91 -57.03 -41.93
N PHE A 70 -8.39 -56.64 -40.75
CA PHE A 70 -8.41 -57.42 -39.51
C PHE A 70 -9.80 -57.35 -38.89
N SER A 71 -10.22 -58.42 -38.22
CA SER A 71 -11.52 -58.48 -37.54
C SER A 71 -11.52 -57.82 -36.15
N SER A 72 -10.34 -57.62 -35.53
CA SER A 72 -10.17 -56.91 -34.26
C SER A 72 -8.71 -56.45 -34.05
N ALA A 73 -8.50 -55.54 -33.10
CA ALA A 73 -7.19 -55.16 -32.59
C ALA A 73 -6.42 -56.37 -32.08
N LEU A 74 -7.10 -57.28 -31.35
CA LEU A 74 -6.48 -58.49 -30.82
C LEU A 74 -5.96 -59.39 -31.95
N GLU A 75 -6.70 -59.55 -33.05
CA GLU A 75 -6.23 -60.34 -34.20
C GLU A 75 -4.96 -59.76 -34.82
N HIS A 76 -4.87 -58.43 -34.95
CA HIS A 76 -3.64 -57.78 -35.42
C HIS A 76 -2.49 -58.02 -34.43
N PHE A 77 -2.74 -57.84 -33.14
CA PHE A 77 -1.72 -57.98 -32.11
C PHE A 77 -1.14 -59.39 -32.04
N GLU A 78 -2.00 -60.41 -32.04
CA GLU A 78 -1.59 -61.82 -32.03
C GLU A 78 -0.79 -62.22 -33.27
N MET A 79 -1.13 -61.64 -34.43
CA MET A 79 -0.51 -62.00 -35.70
C MET A 79 0.80 -61.26 -35.97
N TYR A 80 0.90 -60.01 -35.53
CA TYR A 80 2.03 -59.12 -35.83
C TYR A 80 2.50 -58.33 -34.62
N GLY A 81 1.58 -57.69 -33.90
CA GLY A 81 1.91 -56.69 -32.87
C GLY A 81 2.89 -57.18 -31.80
N ALA A 82 2.67 -58.38 -31.24
CA ALA A 82 3.58 -58.93 -30.24
C ALA A 82 5.01 -59.12 -30.77
N THR A 83 5.15 -59.70 -31.97
CA THR A 83 6.48 -59.92 -32.61
C THR A 83 7.13 -58.64 -33.12
N GLU A 84 6.35 -57.60 -33.38
CA GLU A 84 6.82 -56.25 -33.71
C GLU A 84 7.25 -55.46 -32.46
N GLY A 85 7.05 -56.02 -31.26
CA GLY A 85 7.35 -55.34 -29.99
C GLY A 85 6.35 -54.24 -29.63
N ARG A 86 5.16 -54.22 -30.25
CA ARG A 86 4.07 -53.33 -29.84
C ARG A 86 3.54 -53.78 -28.47
N GLN A 87 3.08 -52.83 -27.65
CA GLN A 87 2.46 -53.15 -26.36
C GLN A 87 0.99 -53.57 -26.59
N PRO A 88 0.40 -54.46 -25.75
CA PRO A 88 -0.97 -54.96 -25.93
C PRO A 88 -2.08 -53.94 -25.58
N GLY A 89 -1.73 -52.66 -25.38
CA GLY A 89 -2.66 -51.61 -24.95
C GLY A 89 -3.00 -51.63 -23.46
N ALA A 90 -2.86 -52.79 -22.80
CA ALA A 90 -2.82 -52.92 -21.35
C ALA A 90 -1.36 -52.96 -20.89
N ASP A 91 -0.95 -52.09 -19.98
CA ASP A 91 0.45 -51.99 -19.54
C ASP A 91 0.87 -53.06 -18.53
N THR A 92 0.08 -54.13 -18.47
CA THR A 92 0.28 -55.29 -17.62
C THR A 92 1.20 -56.33 -18.24
N PHE A 93 1.76 -56.12 -19.44
CA PHE A 93 2.69 -57.06 -20.09
C PHE A 93 3.64 -56.40 -21.08
N ASN A 94 4.93 -56.78 -21.05
CA ASN A 94 5.93 -56.38 -22.05
C ASN A 94 6.61 -57.62 -22.66
N GLU A 95 6.51 -57.79 -23.98
CA GLU A 95 7.07 -58.95 -24.68
C GLU A 95 8.58 -59.11 -24.50
N ALA A 96 9.34 -58.02 -24.65
CA ALA A 96 10.80 -58.07 -24.64
C ALA A 96 11.33 -58.42 -23.24
N THR A 97 10.80 -57.75 -22.20
CA THR A 97 11.15 -58.02 -20.81
C THR A 97 10.73 -59.43 -20.41
N TYR A 98 9.50 -59.84 -20.75
CA TYR A 98 8.99 -61.16 -20.41
C TYR A 98 9.86 -62.29 -20.99
N LEU A 99 10.28 -62.18 -22.25
CA LEU A 99 11.13 -63.19 -22.88
C LEU A 99 12.57 -63.16 -22.35
N ALA A 100 13.10 -61.99 -22.00
CA ALA A 100 14.42 -61.86 -21.37
C ALA A 100 14.46 -62.54 -19.98
N ASP A 101 13.41 -62.35 -19.20
CA ASP A 101 13.28 -62.91 -17.85
C ASP A 101 12.91 -64.39 -17.84
N ASN A 102 12.35 -64.90 -18.95
CA ASN A 102 11.94 -66.29 -19.11
C ASN A 102 12.64 -66.96 -20.32
N PRO A 103 13.94 -67.30 -20.22
CA PRO A 103 14.70 -67.90 -21.32
C PRO A 103 14.12 -69.23 -21.83
N ASP A 104 13.39 -69.97 -20.99
CA ASP A 104 12.67 -71.18 -21.38
C ASP A 104 11.50 -70.89 -22.33
N VAL A 105 10.80 -69.77 -22.10
CA VAL A 105 9.73 -69.27 -22.98
C VAL A 105 10.32 -68.73 -24.28
N GLN A 106 11.42 -67.97 -24.23
CA GLN A 106 12.14 -67.53 -25.44
C GLN A 106 12.52 -68.72 -26.32
N ALA A 107 13.08 -69.79 -25.75
CA ALA A 107 13.42 -71.00 -26.52
C ALA A 107 12.18 -71.69 -27.12
N ALA A 108 11.03 -71.65 -26.44
CA ALA A 108 9.78 -72.21 -26.93
C ALA A 108 9.17 -71.37 -28.08
N VAL A 109 9.30 -70.04 -28.03
CA VAL A 109 8.92 -69.12 -29.12
C VAL A 109 9.83 -69.34 -30.34
N ASP A 110 11.16 -69.41 -30.14
CA ASP A 110 12.12 -69.67 -31.22
C ASP A 110 11.88 -71.03 -31.90
N ALA A 111 11.43 -72.03 -31.14
CA ALA A 111 11.05 -73.35 -31.64
C ALA A 111 9.65 -73.38 -32.31
N GLY A 112 8.92 -72.27 -32.30
CA GLY A 112 7.57 -72.15 -32.85
C GLY A 112 6.48 -72.88 -32.05
N THR A 113 6.74 -73.18 -30.77
CA THR A 113 5.73 -73.78 -29.88
C THR A 113 4.69 -72.75 -29.43
N PHE A 114 5.13 -71.50 -29.23
CA PHE A 114 4.29 -70.32 -29.03
C PHE A 114 4.59 -69.30 -30.12
N THR A 115 3.61 -68.50 -30.52
CA THR A 115 3.77 -67.41 -31.50
C THR A 115 4.46 -66.19 -30.89
N SER A 116 4.32 -65.99 -29.58
CA SER A 116 4.92 -64.90 -28.81
C SER A 116 5.01 -65.26 -27.33
N GLY A 117 5.83 -64.53 -26.57
CA GLY A 117 5.85 -64.54 -25.11
C GLY A 117 4.49 -64.17 -24.52
N TYR A 118 3.79 -63.21 -25.13
CA TYR A 118 2.43 -62.82 -24.77
C TYR A 118 1.47 -64.00 -24.80
N GLN A 119 1.50 -64.81 -25.86
CA GLN A 119 0.66 -66.00 -25.95
C GLN A 119 0.95 -66.97 -24.79
N HIS A 120 2.23 -67.20 -24.48
CA HIS A 120 2.59 -68.04 -23.34
C HIS A 120 2.09 -67.45 -22.04
N PHE A 121 2.25 -66.15 -21.84
CA PHE A 121 1.86 -65.47 -20.61
C PHE A 121 0.35 -65.56 -20.33
N VAL A 122 -0.48 -65.24 -21.33
CA VAL A 122 -1.94 -65.28 -21.18
C VAL A 122 -2.45 -66.70 -20.95
N LEU A 123 -1.88 -67.71 -21.63
CA LEU A 123 -2.35 -69.09 -21.52
C LEU A 123 -1.80 -69.83 -20.30
N TYR A 124 -0.56 -69.52 -19.88
CA TYR A 124 0.16 -70.27 -18.86
C TYR A 124 0.85 -69.36 -17.84
N GLY A 125 1.64 -68.38 -18.29
CA GLY A 125 2.55 -67.61 -17.44
C GLY A 125 1.87 -66.90 -16.26
N ALA A 126 0.68 -66.34 -16.46
CA ALA A 126 -0.10 -65.73 -15.38
C ALA A 126 -0.50 -66.76 -14.29
N ASN A 127 -0.94 -67.95 -14.69
CA ASN A 127 -1.30 -69.04 -13.76
C ASN A 127 -0.07 -69.70 -13.11
N GLU A 128 1.09 -69.60 -13.75
CA GLU A 128 2.38 -70.02 -13.21
C GLU A 128 2.98 -69.00 -12.23
N GLY A 129 2.40 -67.81 -12.11
CA GLY A 129 2.89 -66.74 -11.24
C GLY A 129 4.14 -66.04 -11.77
N ARG A 130 4.39 -66.08 -13.09
CA ARG A 130 5.52 -65.38 -13.71
C ARG A 130 5.21 -63.88 -13.78
N ALA A 131 6.21 -63.03 -13.51
CA ALA A 131 6.09 -61.60 -13.75
C ALA A 131 5.85 -61.34 -15.25
N SER A 132 5.00 -60.37 -15.57
CA SER A 132 4.54 -60.08 -16.93
C SER A 132 5.46 -59.16 -17.74
N GLY A 133 6.48 -58.58 -17.09
CA GLY A 133 7.47 -57.71 -17.70
C GLY A 133 7.04 -56.26 -17.96
N GLY A 134 5.79 -55.88 -17.68
CA GLY A 134 5.29 -54.50 -17.82
C GLY A 134 4.91 -53.85 -16.49
N SER A 135 5.33 -52.60 -16.30
CA SER A 135 4.80 -51.59 -15.37
C SER A 135 4.80 -50.27 -16.12
N GLU A 136 3.63 -49.71 -16.38
CA GLU A 136 3.26 -48.31 -16.12
C GLU A 136 1.84 -48.05 -16.63
N SER A 137 0.93 -47.63 -15.75
CA SER A 137 -0.43 -47.15 -16.06
C SER A 137 -0.47 -46.06 -17.16
N PRO A 138 -1.64 -45.70 -17.72
CA PRO A 138 -1.78 -44.66 -18.75
C PRO A 138 -1.00 -43.38 -18.42
N SER A 139 -0.41 -42.73 -19.43
CA SER A 139 0.40 -41.50 -19.26
C SER A 139 -0.43 -40.23 -18.99
N THR A 140 -1.64 -40.37 -18.46
CA THR A 140 -2.55 -39.26 -18.14
C THR A 140 -2.89 -39.34 -16.67
N GLY A 141 -2.61 -38.27 -15.93
CA GLY A 141 -2.86 -38.20 -14.49
C GLY A 141 -4.30 -38.47 -14.08
N GLU A 142 -4.46 -39.07 -12.90
CA GLU A 142 -5.71 -39.48 -12.28
C GLU A 142 -5.91 -38.86 -10.90
N THR A 143 -7.16 -38.87 -10.41
CA THR A 143 -7.48 -38.45 -9.04
C THR A 143 -7.86 -39.66 -8.19
N PHE A 144 -7.19 -39.81 -7.05
CA PHE A 144 -7.41 -40.85 -6.06
C PHE A 144 -7.95 -40.23 -4.77
N THR A 145 -8.79 -40.97 -4.03
CA THR A 145 -9.33 -40.52 -2.75
C THR A 145 -9.06 -41.57 -1.69
N LEU A 146 -8.46 -41.16 -0.58
CA LEU A 146 -8.25 -42.01 0.58
C LEU A 146 -9.58 -42.33 1.26
N THR A 147 -9.61 -43.42 1.99
CA THR A 147 -10.78 -43.92 2.69
C THR A 147 -10.45 -44.17 4.15
N ALA A 148 -11.45 -44.35 5.01
CA ALA A 148 -11.20 -44.75 6.42
C ALA A 148 -10.55 -46.16 6.58
N GLY A 149 -10.25 -46.85 5.48
CA GLY A 149 -9.55 -48.13 5.46
C GLY A 149 -8.04 -47.95 5.45
N VAL A 150 -7.31 -49.06 5.28
CA VAL A 150 -5.87 -48.98 4.96
C VAL A 150 -5.73 -48.92 3.45
N ASP A 151 -5.12 -47.86 2.94
CA ASP A 151 -4.97 -47.54 1.53
C ASP A 151 -3.52 -47.71 1.07
N ASN A 152 -3.35 -48.30 -0.11
CA ASN A 152 -2.08 -48.43 -0.81
C ASN A 152 -2.30 -48.01 -2.26
N LEU A 153 -2.38 -46.69 -2.44
CA LEU A 153 -2.72 -46.06 -3.71
C LEU A 153 -1.43 -45.83 -4.48
N VAL A 154 -1.46 -46.14 -5.77
CA VAL A 154 -0.32 -45.98 -6.66
C VAL A 154 -0.82 -45.27 -7.92
N GLY A 155 -0.19 -44.14 -8.22
CA GLY A 155 -0.44 -43.27 -9.33
C GLY A 155 -0.06 -43.85 -10.70
N THR A 156 -0.32 -43.03 -11.70
CA THR A 156 0.00 -43.25 -13.10
C THR A 156 1.42 -42.77 -13.43
N ALA A 157 1.67 -42.35 -14.66
CA ALA A 157 2.96 -41.78 -15.09
C ALA A 157 2.79 -40.32 -15.57
N GLY A 158 1.65 -39.71 -15.27
CA GLY A 158 1.42 -38.28 -15.43
C GLY A 158 0.76 -37.71 -14.16
N ASP A 159 0.67 -36.39 -14.09
CA ASP A 159 0.34 -35.60 -12.89
C ASP A 159 -0.95 -36.05 -12.17
N ASP A 160 -0.80 -36.82 -11.10
CA ASP A 160 -1.89 -37.36 -10.30
C ASP A 160 -2.28 -36.44 -9.13
N THR A 161 -3.47 -36.68 -8.57
CA THR A 161 -3.95 -35.99 -7.37
C THR A 161 -4.49 -36.98 -6.34
N PHE A 162 -3.98 -36.95 -5.11
CA PHE A 162 -4.45 -37.74 -3.98
C PHE A 162 -5.22 -36.86 -3.00
N ILE A 163 -6.43 -37.26 -2.63
CA ILE A 163 -7.31 -36.47 -1.76
C ILE A 163 -7.57 -37.22 -0.45
N GLY A 164 -7.33 -36.59 0.70
CA GLY A 164 -7.56 -37.18 2.03
C GLY A 164 -7.99 -36.16 3.08
N ASP A 165 -8.66 -36.63 4.13
CA ASP A 165 -9.06 -35.85 5.31
C ASP A 165 -8.68 -36.59 6.61
N SER A 166 -8.75 -35.95 7.78
CA SER A 166 -8.47 -36.60 9.08
C SER A 166 -9.34 -37.83 9.40
N ALA A 167 -10.43 -38.06 8.65
CA ALA A 167 -11.24 -39.26 8.79
C ALA A 167 -10.79 -40.42 7.87
N SER A 168 -9.97 -40.14 6.87
CA SER A 168 -9.47 -41.07 5.86
C SER A 168 -7.95 -41.24 5.84
N ILE A 169 -7.20 -40.40 6.54
CA ILE A 169 -5.75 -40.52 6.66
C ILE A 169 -5.40 -41.34 7.91
N SER A 170 -4.39 -42.18 7.80
CA SER A 170 -3.79 -42.90 8.91
C SER A 170 -2.31 -43.21 8.65
N PRO A 171 -1.51 -43.47 9.71
CA PRO A 171 -0.10 -43.85 9.54
C PRO A 171 0.14 -45.17 8.80
N ALA A 172 -0.91 -45.95 8.51
CA ALA A 172 -0.81 -47.19 7.75
C ALA A 172 -0.99 -46.98 6.23
N ASP A 173 -1.45 -45.79 5.82
CA ASP A 173 -1.73 -45.48 4.44
C ASP A 173 -0.46 -45.14 3.67
N THR A 174 -0.46 -45.52 2.40
CA THR A 174 0.67 -45.34 1.48
C THR A 174 0.16 -44.79 0.17
N ILE A 175 0.75 -43.68 -0.27
CA ILE A 175 0.55 -43.11 -1.60
C ILE A 175 1.88 -43.07 -2.36
N ASP A 176 1.84 -43.41 -3.63
CA ASP A 176 3.00 -43.40 -4.53
C ASP A 176 2.61 -42.75 -5.86
N GLY A 177 3.00 -41.49 -6.12
CA GLY A 177 2.62 -40.79 -7.36
C GLY A 177 3.40 -41.25 -8.59
N ARG A 178 4.54 -41.90 -8.38
CA ARG A 178 5.49 -42.36 -9.41
C ARG A 178 6.14 -41.23 -10.20
N ALA A 179 5.66 -40.95 -11.41
CA ALA A 179 6.29 -40.06 -12.37
C ALA A 179 5.27 -39.06 -12.85
N GLY A 180 5.66 -37.81 -12.97
CA GLY A 180 4.73 -36.70 -13.11
C GLY A 180 5.08 -35.63 -12.09
N THR A 181 4.26 -34.60 -12.02
CA THR A 181 4.22 -33.69 -10.87
C THR A 181 2.95 -34.02 -10.11
N ASP A 182 3.11 -34.75 -9.01
CA ASP A 182 2.00 -35.36 -8.29
C ASP A 182 1.62 -34.54 -7.06
N ARG A 183 0.32 -34.45 -6.80
CA ARG A 183 -0.27 -33.56 -5.80
C ARG A 183 -1.03 -34.32 -4.72
N ALA A 184 -0.90 -33.91 -3.47
CA ALA A 184 -1.76 -34.32 -2.36
C ALA A 184 -2.59 -33.13 -1.86
N ASP A 185 -3.92 -33.28 -1.86
CA ASP A 185 -4.89 -32.36 -1.25
C ASP A 185 -5.37 -32.95 0.10
N LEU A 186 -4.94 -32.34 1.20
CA LEU A 186 -5.21 -32.83 2.56
C LEU A 186 -6.09 -31.84 3.33
N PHE A 187 -7.12 -32.34 4.01
CA PHE A 187 -8.06 -31.55 4.81
C PHE A 187 -7.99 -31.98 6.28
N LEU A 188 -7.29 -31.19 7.11
CA LEU A 188 -6.97 -31.53 8.49
C LEU A 188 -7.93 -30.90 9.49
N SER A 189 -8.21 -31.65 10.55
CA SER A 189 -8.96 -31.24 11.75
C SER A 189 -8.40 -31.88 13.03
N ASP A 190 -7.24 -32.54 12.91
CA ASP A 190 -6.42 -33.17 13.95
C ASP A 190 -5.01 -33.39 13.38
N ASP A 191 -4.05 -33.76 14.22
CA ASP A 191 -2.67 -34.08 13.82
C ASP A 191 -2.62 -35.36 12.95
N GLU A 192 -1.93 -35.30 11.81
CA GLU A 192 -1.88 -36.40 10.85
C GLU A 192 -0.46 -36.79 10.39
N THR A 193 -0.34 -38.02 9.86
CA THR A 193 0.87 -38.54 9.23
C THR A 193 0.50 -39.43 8.05
N LEU A 194 1.19 -39.28 6.92
CA LEU A 194 0.99 -40.07 5.71
C LEU A 194 2.34 -40.59 5.17
N ASN A 195 2.37 -41.83 4.70
CA ASN A 195 3.55 -42.34 4.00
C ASN A 195 3.39 -42.02 2.50
N ALA A 196 4.27 -41.19 1.96
CA ALA A 196 4.19 -40.72 0.58
C ALA A 196 5.55 -40.81 -0.12
N THR A 197 5.55 -41.33 -1.35
CA THR A 197 6.72 -41.37 -2.23
C THR A 197 6.35 -40.84 -3.61
N GLY A 198 7.24 -40.08 -4.25
CA GLY A 198 6.96 -39.52 -5.59
C GLY A 198 5.69 -38.67 -5.61
N VAL A 199 5.52 -37.84 -4.58
CA VAL A 199 4.47 -36.81 -4.51
C VAL A 199 5.19 -35.52 -4.19
N GLU A 200 5.16 -34.58 -5.11
CA GLU A 200 5.98 -33.38 -5.06
C GLU A 200 5.25 -32.23 -4.35
N GLN A 201 3.92 -32.13 -4.50
CA GLN A 201 3.16 -30.98 -4.01
C GLN A 201 2.14 -31.38 -2.93
N PHE A 202 2.20 -30.75 -1.76
CA PHE A 202 1.22 -30.96 -0.68
C PHE A 202 0.44 -29.67 -0.44
N PHE A 203 -0.86 -29.68 -0.73
CA PHE A 203 -1.79 -28.61 -0.41
C PHE A 203 -2.64 -29.02 0.78
N ILE A 204 -2.44 -28.33 1.90
CA ILE A 204 -3.01 -28.70 3.19
C ILE A 204 -3.93 -27.58 3.65
N GLN A 205 -5.20 -27.92 3.88
CA GLN A 205 -6.16 -27.05 4.51
C GLN A 205 -6.32 -27.47 5.98
N SER A 206 -5.98 -26.58 6.92
CA SER A 206 -6.24 -26.79 8.34
C SER A 206 -7.50 -26.08 8.83
N THR A 207 -8.24 -26.71 9.74
CA THR A 207 -9.43 -26.14 10.40
C THR A 207 -9.32 -26.13 11.94
N GLY A 208 -8.10 -26.36 12.43
CA GLY A 208 -7.65 -26.20 13.79
C GLY A 208 -6.13 -25.98 13.82
N ASP A 209 -5.57 -25.80 15.01
CA ASP A 209 -4.11 -25.74 15.20
C ASP A 209 -3.52 -27.16 15.06
N ASP A 210 -3.34 -27.61 13.82
CA ASP A 210 -3.06 -29.01 13.49
C ASP A 210 -1.66 -29.19 12.87
N THR A 211 -1.06 -30.36 13.12
CA THR A 211 0.27 -30.73 12.60
C THR A 211 0.19 -31.83 11.54
N PHE A 212 0.77 -31.59 10.37
CA PHE A 212 1.14 -32.63 9.41
C PHE A 212 2.60 -33.06 9.61
N ASN A 213 2.82 -34.32 9.97
CA ASN A 213 4.17 -34.85 10.16
C ASN A 213 4.73 -35.47 8.86
N ALA A 214 5.70 -34.79 8.25
CA ALA A 214 6.35 -35.18 7.00
C ALA A 214 7.51 -36.19 7.19
N ALA A 215 7.67 -36.82 8.36
CA ALA A 215 8.74 -37.78 8.63
C ALA A 215 8.73 -39.04 7.73
N SER A 216 7.61 -39.34 7.07
CA SER A 216 7.45 -40.45 6.11
C SER A 216 7.18 -39.97 4.68
N VAL A 217 7.44 -38.70 4.38
CA VAL A 217 7.28 -38.12 3.05
C VAL A 217 8.64 -38.05 2.38
N GLU A 218 8.78 -38.72 1.23
CA GLU A 218 9.99 -38.74 0.42
C GLU A 218 9.73 -38.04 -0.93
N GLY A 219 10.58 -37.06 -1.27
CA GLY A 219 10.53 -36.37 -2.56
C GLY A 219 9.64 -35.13 -2.65
N ALA A 220 9.00 -34.70 -1.56
CA ALA A 220 8.23 -33.45 -1.57
C ALA A 220 9.09 -32.24 -1.94
N GLU A 221 8.58 -31.43 -2.88
CA GLU A 221 9.18 -30.19 -3.37
C GLU A 221 8.41 -28.95 -2.88
N GLU A 222 7.13 -29.09 -2.51
CA GLU A 222 6.28 -27.99 -2.08
C GLU A 222 5.31 -28.37 -0.95
N PHE A 223 5.17 -27.48 0.04
CA PHE A 223 4.14 -27.55 1.07
C PHE A 223 3.36 -26.24 1.13
N TRP A 224 2.05 -26.30 0.93
CA TRP A 224 1.16 -25.16 0.89
C TRP A 224 0.14 -25.20 2.02
N SER A 225 0.08 -24.14 2.83
CA SER A 225 -1.13 -23.81 3.60
C SER A 225 -2.15 -23.23 2.62
N ASN A 226 -3.26 -23.93 2.42
CA ASN A 226 -4.24 -23.64 1.38
C ASN A 226 -5.64 -23.46 1.98
N ARG A 227 -6.11 -22.21 2.06
CA ARG A 227 -7.41 -21.85 2.65
C ARG A 227 -7.57 -22.35 4.09
N SER A 228 -6.47 -22.41 4.83
CA SER A 228 -6.50 -22.74 6.26
C SER A 228 -7.21 -21.63 7.02
N SER A 229 -8.02 -22.01 8.01
CA SER A 229 -8.73 -21.07 8.89
C SER A 229 -8.11 -20.95 10.28
N ASP A 230 -7.05 -21.71 10.52
CA ASP A 230 -6.29 -21.79 11.75
C ASP A 230 -4.84 -22.17 11.40
N THR A 231 -3.96 -22.19 12.40
CA THR A 231 -2.52 -22.42 12.20
C THR A 231 -2.26 -23.82 11.61
N LEU A 232 -1.46 -23.89 10.55
CA LEU A 232 -0.93 -25.16 10.04
C LEU A 232 0.52 -25.32 10.49
N THR A 233 0.87 -26.48 11.05
CA THR A 233 2.27 -26.87 11.27
C THR A 233 2.65 -28.04 10.38
N VAL A 234 3.72 -27.91 9.59
CA VAL A 234 4.34 -29.04 8.87
C VAL A 234 5.67 -29.37 9.53
N SER A 235 5.74 -30.52 10.19
CA SER A 235 6.92 -30.94 10.94
C SER A 235 7.75 -31.99 10.22
N ASN A 236 9.05 -32.07 10.57
CA ASN A 236 10.00 -33.04 10.04
C ASN A 236 10.19 -32.99 8.51
N ILE A 237 10.16 -31.80 7.92
CA ILE A 237 10.42 -31.60 6.49
C ILE A 237 11.85 -32.07 6.17
N GLN A 238 12.01 -32.89 5.13
CA GLN A 238 13.29 -33.59 4.85
C GLN A 238 14.04 -33.05 3.63
N ASN A 239 13.35 -32.30 2.77
CA ASN A 239 13.90 -31.69 1.57
C ASN A 239 13.88 -30.16 1.71
N ASN A 240 14.68 -29.47 0.89
CA ASN A 240 14.54 -28.03 0.70
C ASN A 240 13.30 -27.74 -0.16
N ALA A 241 12.12 -27.83 0.45
CA ALA A 241 10.84 -27.62 -0.20
C ALA A 241 10.44 -26.14 -0.17
N THR A 242 9.76 -25.68 -1.23
CA THR A 242 9.11 -24.38 -1.24
C THR A 242 7.95 -24.37 -0.25
N LEU A 243 7.86 -23.30 0.55
CA LEU A 243 6.79 -23.07 1.50
C LEU A 243 5.76 -22.13 0.87
N GLY A 244 4.51 -22.53 0.89
CA GLY A 244 3.44 -21.88 0.17
C GLY A 244 2.32 -21.38 1.06
N LEU A 245 1.83 -20.17 0.81
CA LEU A 245 0.60 -19.61 1.37
C LEU A 245 -0.37 -19.32 0.23
N LEU A 246 -1.57 -19.89 0.30
CA LEU A 246 -2.59 -19.71 -0.73
C LEU A 246 -3.96 -19.47 -0.08
N ASP A 247 -4.53 -18.30 -0.34
CA ASP A 247 -5.86 -17.89 0.16
C ASP A 247 -6.01 -18.08 1.69
N THR A 248 -5.00 -17.77 2.49
CA THR A 248 -5.00 -17.93 3.96
C THR A 248 -4.42 -16.69 4.63
N ASP A 249 -5.00 -16.26 5.74
CA ASP A 249 -4.49 -15.16 6.57
C ASP A 249 -3.99 -15.69 7.93
N GLU A 250 -3.59 -16.97 7.95
CA GLU A 250 -3.25 -17.70 9.18
C GLU A 250 -1.78 -18.12 9.16
N THR A 251 -1.24 -18.41 10.35
CA THR A 251 0.15 -18.80 10.51
C THR A 251 0.46 -20.16 9.87
N PHE A 252 1.56 -20.23 9.12
CA PHE A 252 2.16 -21.48 8.64
C PHE A 252 3.51 -21.73 9.34
N ASN A 253 3.58 -22.74 10.20
CA ASN A 253 4.83 -23.17 10.83
C ASN A 253 5.48 -24.29 9.99
N ALA A 254 6.73 -24.10 9.58
CA ALA A 254 7.53 -25.09 8.87
C ALA A 254 8.73 -25.54 9.72
N GLU A 255 8.76 -26.81 10.13
CA GLU A 255 9.85 -27.37 10.94
C GLU A 255 10.67 -28.37 10.13
N PHE A 256 11.89 -27.98 9.79
CA PHE A 256 12.82 -28.82 9.05
C PHE A 256 13.54 -29.82 9.97
N ARG A 257 13.71 -31.03 9.45
CA ARG A 257 14.39 -32.09 10.17
C ARG A 257 15.88 -31.77 10.28
N ALA A 258 16.42 -31.85 11.50
CA ALA A 258 17.82 -31.52 11.78
C ALA A 258 18.84 -32.33 10.96
N GLY A 259 19.76 -31.62 10.29
CA GLY A 259 20.95 -32.17 9.62
C GLY A 259 20.67 -32.98 8.35
N VAL A 260 19.56 -32.67 7.66
CA VAL A 260 19.10 -33.39 6.46
C VAL A 260 19.22 -32.52 5.20
N ILE A 261 19.18 -31.20 5.37
CA ILE A 261 19.31 -30.22 4.28
C ILE A 261 20.80 -29.89 4.14
N GLY A 262 21.32 -30.10 2.93
CA GLY A 262 22.74 -29.86 2.63
C GLY A 262 23.16 -28.40 2.72
N ASP A 263 24.47 -28.17 2.66
CA ASP A 263 25.08 -26.83 2.70
C ASP A 263 24.66 -26.01 1.45
N ASP A 264 24.32 -24.71 1.63
CA ASP A 264 24.11 -23.70 0.58
C ASP A 264 22.78 -23.76 -0.23
N GLY A 265 21.62 -23.86 0.44
CA GLY A 265 20.29 -23.81 -0.19
C GLY A 265 19.58 -22.45 -0.08
N THR A 266 18.80 -22.11 -1.11
CA THR A 266 17.78 -21.05 -1.06
C THR A 266 16.51 -21.59 -0.40
N LEU A 267 16.02 -20.95 0.65
CA LEU A 267 14.70 -21.21 1.20
C LEU A 267 13.67 -20.39 0.40
N ASN A 268 12.80 -21.07 -0.34
CA ASN A 268 11.78 -20.41 -1.16
C ASN A 268 10.45 -20.33 -0.39
N ILE A 269 9.88 -19.13 -0.35
CA ILE A 269 8.52 -18.87 0.12
C ILE A 269 7.72 -18.29 -1.04
N ALA A 270 6.53 -18.83 -1.29
CA ALA A 270 5.60 -18.31 -2.28
C ALA A 270 4.28 -17.95 -1.60
N THR A 271 3.78 -16.75 -1.84
CA THR A 271 2.58 -16.24 -1.17
C THR A 271 1.59 -15.66 -2.18
N ASP A 272 0.33 -16.06 -2.01
CA ASP A 272 -0.85 -15.54 -2.66
C ASP A 272 -1.90 -15.30 -1.57
N SER A 273 -1.58 -14.40 -0.64
CA SER A 273 -2.29 -14.17 0.62
C SER A 273 -2.06 -12.74 1.13
N SER A 274 -3.03 -12.21 1.88
CA SER A 274 -3.07 -10.79 2.27
C SER A 274 -2.48 -10.45 3.64
N ASP A 275 -2.39 -11.42 4.55
CA ASP A 275 -1.90 -11.17 5.91
C ASP A 275 -1.56 -12.51 6.60
N ALA A 276 -0.42 -13.13 6.27
CA ALA A 276 -0.10 -14.48 6.74
C ALA A 276 1.36 -14.63 7.16
N THR A 277 1.53 -15.06 8.42
CA THR A 277 2.83 -15.31 9.05
C THR A 277 3.42 -16.66 8.63
N VAL A 278 4.74 -16.73 8.40
CA VAL A 278 5.47 -17.99 8.13
C VAL A 278 6.60 -18.18 9.14
N ASN A 279 6.40 -19.07 10.10
CA ASN A 279 7.43 -19.38 11.09
C ASN A 279 8.29 -20.54 10.60
N ILE A 280 9.61 -20.42 10.75
CA ILE A 280 10.57 -21.38 10.20
C ILE A 280 11.49 -21.88 11.32
N ASP A 281 11.38 -23.15 11.67
CA ASP A 281 12.45 -23.85 12.40
C ASP A 281 13.35 -24.55 11.37
N ALA A 282 14.49 -23.94 11.08
CA ALA A 282 15.48 -24.51 10.16
C ALA A 282 16.05 -25.85 10.64
N GLY A 283 15.98 -26.16 11.94
CA GLY A 283 16.53 -27.37 12.53
C GLY A 283 18.06 -27.37 12.62
N THR A 284 18.61 -27.83 13.74
CA THR A 284 20.06 -27.75 13.99
C THR A 284 20.89 -28.45 12.91
N GLY A 285 21.88 -27.75 12.35
CA GLY A 285 22.83 -28.31 11.39
C GLY A 285 22.37 -28.30 9.93
N ASN A 286 21.22 -27.70 9.64
CA ASN A 286 20.86 -27.25 8.30
C ASN A 286 21.38 -25.81 8.10
N THR A 287 21.69 -25.42 6.87
CA THR A 287 22.14 -24.05 6.55
C THR A 287 21.42 -23.53 5.30
N PHE A 288 20.70 -22.43 5.43
CA PHE A 288 20.17 -21.66 4.31
C PHE A 288 20.95 -20.35 4.19
N THR A 289 21.42 -20.02 2.99
CA THR A 289 22.19 -18.79 2.73
C THR A 289 21.34 -17.70 2.13
N THR A 290 20.21 -18.07 1.51
CA THR A 290 19.32 -17.16 0.80
C THR A 290 17.89 -17.39 1.24
N LEU A 291 17.20 -16.33 1.64
CA LEU A 291 15.76 -16.30 1.79
C LEU A 291 15.17 -15.69 0.51
N ALA A 292 14.36 -16.44 -0.23
CA ALA A 292 13.70 -15.96 -1.44
C ALA A 292 12.18 -15.97 -1.26
N VAL A 293 11.56 -14.81 -1.42
CA VAL A 293 10.11 -14.62 -1.23
C VAL A 293 9.48 -14.15 -2.55
N ALA A 294 8.46 -14.86 -3.01
CA ALA A 294 7.70 -14.50 -4.20
C ALA A 294 6.23 -14.22 -3.85
N ALA A 295 5.78 -12.96 -3.99
CA ALA A 295 4.41 -12.54 -3.74
C ALA A 295 3.61 -12.38 -5.04
N VAL A 296 2.47 -13.07 -5.16
CA VAL A 296 1.66 -13.09 -6.39
C VAL A 296 0.51 -12.08 -6.34
N ASN A 297 -0.24 -12.02 -5.24
CA ASN A 297 -1.34 -11.06 -5.06
C ASN A 297 -1.33 -10.48 -3.64
N GLY A 298 -1.81 -9.25 -3.50
CA GLY A 298 -1.97 -8.59 -2.20
C GLY A 298 -0.67 -8.09 -1.59
N SER A 299 -0.77 -7.68 -0.33
CA SER A 299 0.39 -7.41 0.52
C SER A 299 0.65 -8.65 1.35
N SER A 300 1.86 -9.19 1.34
CA SER A 300 2.20 -10.31 2.20
C SER A 300 3.14 -9.83 3.30
N VAL A 301 2.65 -9.83 4.53
CA VAL A 301 3.47 -9.62 5.72
C VAL A 301 3.99 -10.98 6.15
N ILE A 302 5.29 -11.20 5.99
CA ILE A 302 5.94 -12.45 6.38
C ILE A 302 6.81 -12.14 7.59
N GLU A 303 6.25 -12.40 8.76
CA GLU A 303 7.03 -12.51 9.99
C GLU A 303 7.69 -13.89 10.02
N ILE A 304 8.99 -13.94 10.26
CA ILE A 304 9.75 -15.18 10.40
C ILE A 304 10.10 -15.36 11.88
N ASP A 305 9.40 -16.23 12.61
CA ASP A 305 9.76 -16.61 13.99
C ASP A 305 10.68 -17.83 14.01
N GLY A 306 11.94 -17.64 14.40
CA GLY A 306 12.80 -18.69 14.94
C GLY A 306 14.15 -19.00 14.24
N GLY A 307 15.18 -19.17 15.07
CA GLY A 307 16.02 -20.37 15.01
C GLY A 307 17.16 -20.49 13.98
N VAL A 308 18.01 -19.46 13.82
CA VAL A 308 19.35 -19.48 13.16
C VAL A 308 19.40 -20.16 11.79
N ALA A 309 18.71 -19.56 10.82
CA ALA A 309 19.23 -19.54 9.47
C ALA A 309 20.16 -18.31 9.33
N SER A 310 21.46 -18.55 9.09
CA SER A 310 22.43 -17.50 8.81
C SER A 310 22.26 -17.01 7.37
N TYR A 311 21.14 -16.37 7.07
CA TYR A 311 20.90 -15.81 5.74
C TYR A 311 21.97 -14.77 5.44
N THR A 312 22.67 -14.96 4.33
CA THR A 312 23.61 -13.98 3.79
C THR A 312 22.97 -13.10 2.73
N SER A 313 21.83 -13.54 2.18
CA SER A 313 21.09 -12.81 1.16
C SER A 313 19.58 -12.92 1.31
N ILE A 314 18.87 -11.84 0.95
CA ILE A 314 17.40 -11.78 0.85
C ILE A 314 17.05 -11.45 -0.61
N GLU A 315 16.06 -12.13 -1.16
CA GLU A 315 15.52 -11.90 -2.50
C GLU A 315 13.99 -11.79 -2.42
N THR A 316 13.40 -10.71 -2.94
CA THR A 316 11.93 -10.60 -3.11
C THR A 316 11.57 -10.53 -4.59
N SER A 317 10.40 -11.03 -4.96
CA SER A 317 9.92 -11.04 -6.35
C SER A 317 8.40 -11.16 -6.43
N GLY A 318 7.87 -11.03 -7.66
CA GLY A 318 6.46 -11.22 -7.95
C GLY A 318 5.71 -9.90 -8.13
N GLU A 319 4.38 -9.98 -8.22
CA GLU A 319 3.51 -8.83 -8.52
C GLU A 319 2.93 -8.17 -7.25
N GLY A 320 2.89 -8.90 -6.12
CA GLY A 320 2.44 -8.39 -4.82
C GLY A 320 3.54 -7.66 -4.05
N SER A 321 3.20 -7.11 -2.88
CA SER A 321 4.18 -6.53 -1.95
C SER A 321 4.66 -7.53 -0.91
N VAL A 322 5.89 -7.36 -0.43
CA VAL A 322 6.53 -8.23 0.57
C VAL A 322 6.97 -7.39 1.76
N SER A 323 6.64 -7.79 2.98
CA SER A 323 7.18 -7.17 4.20
C SER A 323 7.87 -8.21 5.06
N LEU A 324 9.13 -7.94 5.42
CA LEU A 324 9.98 -8.77 6.28
C LEU A 324 10.42 -7.93 7.48
N SER A 325 9.81 -8.15 8.64
CA SER A 325 10.11 -7.44 9.90
C SER A 325 10.96 -8.27 10.88
N ASP A 326 11.79 -7.60 11.68
CA ASP A 326 12.73 -8.18 12.64
C ASP A 326 12.12 -8.37 14.05
N ASP A 327 10.85 -8.79 14.15
CA ASP A 327 10.25 -8.99 15.49
C ASP A 327 10.87 -10.22 16.21
N THR A 328 11.45 -11.17 15.47
CA THR A 328 11.97 -12.44 16.02
C THR A 328 13.18 -13.07 15.30
N VAL A 329 13.60 -12.58 14.12
CA VAL A 329 14.76 -13.11 13.36
C VAL A 329 15.73 -12.00 12.99
N GLU A 330 16.84 -11.97 13.74
CA GLU A 330 17.94 -11.04 13.51
C GLU A 330 18.56 -11.29 12.12
N PHE A 331 18.39 -10.37 11.17
CA PHE A 331 19.05 -10.42 9.86
C PHE A 331 20.55 -10.00 9.93
N ASP A 332 21.21 -10.32 11.06
CA ASP A 332 22.56 -9.88 11.47
C ASP A 332 23.71 -10.31 10.54
N SER A 333 23.42 -11.24 9.64
CA SER A 333 24.38 -11.91 8.75
C SER A 333 24.17 -11.57 7.28
N VAL A 334 23.13 -10.78 6.96
CA VAL A 334 22.77 -10.41 5.59
C VAL A 334 23.80 -9.42 5.03
N THR A 335 24.23 -9.64 3.79
CA THR A 335 25.17 -8.75 3.07
C THR A 335 24.68 -8.38 1.67
N SER A 336 23.58 -9.00 1.21
CA SER A 336 22.99 -8.79 -0.10
C SER A 336 21.47 -8.81 0.01
N VAL A 337 20.81 -7.78 -0.50
CA VAL A 337 19.35 -7.67 -0.51
C VAL A 337 18.93 -7.30 -1.93
N ASP A 338 18.11 -8.13 -2.57
CA ASP A 338 17.60 -7.91 -3.92
C ASP A 338 16.06 -7.86 -3.92
N LEU A 339 15.50 -6.65 -4.03
CA LEU A 339 14.08 -6.36 -3.86
C LEU A 339 13.40 -6.18 -5.22
N GLN A 340 12.95 -7.27 -5.85
CA GLN A 340 12.38 -7.24 -7.21
C GLN A 340 10.86 -7.42 -7.24
N ALA A 341 10.17 -7.29 -6.11
CA ALA A 341 8.72 -7.36 -6.04
C ALA A 341 8.08 -6.09 -6.64
N ALA A 342 7.20 -6.24 -7.63
CA ALA A 342 6.59 -5.11 -8.34
C ALA A 342 5.62 -4.30 -7.46
N GLY A 343 5.08 -4.91 -6.40
CA GLY A 343 4.24 -4.23 -5.40
C GLY A 343 5.04 -3.47 -4.33
N GLY A 344 6.38 -3.55 -4.35
CA GLY A 344 7.26 -2.98 -3.33
C GLY A 344 7.62 -3.99 -2.22
N SER A 345 8.74 -3.74 -1.56
CA SER A 345 9.28 -4.61 -0.52
C SER A 345 9.68 -3.79 0.70
N TYR A 346 9.36 -4.24 1.90
CA TYR A 346 9.93 -3.74 3.15
C TYR A 346 10.85 -4.80 3.75
N VAL A 347 12.08 -4.42 4.10
CA VAL A 347 13.03 -5.26 4.83
C VAL A 347 13.61 -4.50 6.00
N ASP A 348 13.42 -5.07 7.18
CA ASP A 348 14.01 -4.61 8.43
C ASP A 348 15.41 -5.20 8.62
N LEU A 349 16.42 -4.35 8.80
CA LEU A 349 17.80 -4.73 9.12
C LEU A 349 18.28 -4.01 10.40
N GLU A 350 17.38 -3.72 11.36
CA GLU A 350 17.71 -2.96 12.58
C GLU A 350 18.93 -3.53 13.33
N ASP A 351 19.08 -4.85 13.41
CA ASP A 351 20.17 -5.52 14.12
C ASP A 351 21.37 -5.93 13.22
N ASN A 352 21.45 -5.45 11.97
CA ASN A 352 22.54 -5.81 11.05
C ASN A 352 23.69 -4.80 11.06
N ALA A 353 24.84 -5.24 11.62
CA ALA A 353 26.06 -4.43 11.69
C ALA A 353 27.11 -4.69 10.58
N LEU A 354 26.71 -5.36 9.50
CA LEU A 354 27.56 -5.66 8.35
C LEU A 354 27.33 -4.66 7.21
N ASP A 355 28.31 -4.55 6.32
CA ASP A 355 28.15 -3.78 5.09
C ASP A 355 27.18 -4.51 4.13
N VAL A 356 26.09 -3.86 3.77
CA VAL A 356 25.02 -4.45 2.95
C VAL A 356 25.01 -3.84 1.54
N THR A 357 24.83 -4.70 0.53
CA THR A 357 24.48 -4.28 -0.83
C THR A 357 22.99 -4.49 -1.06
N VAL A 358 22.26 -3.42 -1.37
CA VAL A 358 20.82 -3.41 -1.62
C VAL A 358 20.58 -2.99 -3.06
N THR A 359 19.79 -3.77 -3.79
CA THR A 359 19.25 -3.40 -5.10
C THR A 359 17.75 -3.60 -5.11
N ALA A 360 16.99 -2.63 -5.60
CA ALA A 360 15.53 -2.73 -5.69
C ALA A 360 15.01 -2.48 -7.11
N GLY A 361 13.71 -2.72 -7.28
CA GLY A 361 13.02 -2.77 -8.56
C GLY A 361 12.38 -1.45 -8.94
N ALA A 362 11.11 -1.51 -9.32
CA ALA A 362 10.27 -0.36 -9.64
C ALA A 362 9.08 -0.21 -8.68
N GLY A 363 9.01 -1.08 -7.66
CA GLY A 363 7.99 -0.99 -6.61
C GLY A 363 8.37 0.07 -5.60
N ASP A 364 7.45 0.41 -4.70
CA ASP A 364 7.75 1.33 -3.60
C ASP A 364 8.46 0.52 -2.50
N ASP A 365 9.79 0.51 -2.55
CA ASP A 365 10.64 -0.30 -1.69
C ASP A 365 11.11 0.49 -0.46
N ALA A 366 11.21 -0.19 0.68
CA ALA A 366 11.64 0.36 1.95
C ALA A 366 12.68 -0.54 2.61
N ILE A 367 13.74 0.06 3.13
CA ILE A 367 14.75 -0.65 3.90
C ILE A 367 15.06 0.11 5.18
N GLU A 368 15.16 -0.62 6.28
CA GLU A 368 15.41 -0.08 7.59
C GLU A 368 16.76 -0.54 8.14
N PHE A 369 17.55 0.41 8.64
CA PHE A 369 18.82 0.16 9.31
C PHE A 369 18.76 0.67 10.74
N GLY A 370 19.40 -0.06 11.65
CA GLY A 370 19.52 0.35 13.04
C GLY A 370 20.40 1.57 13.24
N ALA A 371 20.39 2.07 14.48
CA ALA A 371 21.19 3.23 14.87
C ALA A 371 22.69 2.96 14.73
N GLY A 372 23.36 3.71 13.84
CA GLY A 372 24.79 3.63 13.59
C GLY A 372 25.22 2.50 12.64
N GLU A 373 24.28 1.75 12.08
CA GLU A 373 24.60 0.63 11.19
C GLU A 373 24.75 1.09 9.73
N PHE A 374 23.93 2.03 9.25
CA PHE A 374 24.07 2.58 7.91
C PHE A 374 25.24 3.55 7.78
N ASN A 375 26.16 3.27 6.84
CA ASN A 375 27.38 4.04 6.65
C ASN A 375 27.88 3.99 5.19
N THR A 376 29.06 4.56 4.92
CA THR A 376 29.58 4.71 3.55
C THR A 376 30.09 3.42 2.91
N ASP A 377 30.24 2.35 3.69
CA ASP A 377 30.61 1.04 3.18
C ASP A 377 29.37 0.26 2.68
N ASP A 378 28.15 0.69 3.04
CA ASP A 378 26.89 0.22 2.46
C ASP A 378 26.66 0.73 1.04
N SER A 379 25.97 -0.06 0.24
CA SER A 379 25.63 0.26 -1.15
C SER A 379 24.15 0.07 -1.37
N VAL A 380 23.38 1.16 -1.40
CA VAL A 380 21.93 1.11 -1.56
C VAL A 380 21.49 1.71 -2.89
N ASP A 381 20.81 0.92 -3.71
CA ASP A 381 20.15 1.37 -4.94
C ASP A 381 18.69 0.90 -4.94
N LEU A 382 17.77 1.80 -4.57
CA LEU A 382 16.34 1.47 -4.48
C LEU A 382 15.59 1.60 -5.83
N GLY A 383 16.29 1.88 -6.93
CA GLY A 383 15.68 1.84 -8.25
C GLY A 383 14.65 2.95 -8.51
N GLU A 384 13.58 2.61 -9.25
CA GLU A 384 12.44 3.51 -9.52
C GLU A 384 11.36 3.31 -8.43
N GLY A 385 10.49 4.30 -8.19
CA GLY A 385 9.43 4.20 -7.17
C GLY A 385 9.55 5.27 -6.08
N ASP A 386 8.55 5.33 -5.20
CA ASP A 386 8.55 6.22 -4.03
C ASP A 386 9.22 5.50 -2.84
N ASN A 387 10.54 5.29 -2.95
CA ASN A 387 11.28 4.44 -2.03
C ASN A 387 11.66 5.13 -0.72
N THR A 388 11.76 4.35 0.35
CA THR A 388 12.05 4.84 1.71
C THR A 388 13.33 4.21 2.28
N LEU A 389 14.28 5.04 2.70
CA LEU A 389 15.40 4.61 3.54
C LEU A 389 15.11 5.02 4.98
N VAL A 390 14.97 4.04 5.88
CA VAL A 390 14.68 4.26 7.30
C VAL A 390 15.97 4.07 8.11
N LEU A 391 16.28 5.02 9.00
CA LEU A 391 17.49 4.98 9.84
C LEU A 391 17.13 5.07 11.32
N GLY A 392 17.71 4.21 12.16
CA GLY A 392 17.57 4.29 13.62
C GLY A 392 18.29 5.48 14.27
N ASP A 393 19.08 6.23 13.50
CA ASP A 393 19.85 7.38 14.00
C ASP A 393 18.99 8.63 14.20
N ALA A 394 19.21 9.28 15.34
CA ALA A 394 18.61 10.58 15.67
C ALA A 394 19.35 11.78 15.06
N ASP A 395 20.64 11.64 14.74
CA ASP A 395 21.47 12.72 14.21
C ASP A 395 21.89 12.42 12.77
N LEU A 396 21.04 12.83 11.83
CA LEU A 396 21.27 12.73 10.39
C LEU A 396 22.17 13.85 9.85
N SER A 397 22.75 14.70 10.72
CA SER A 397 23.57 15.85 10.33
C SER A 397 25.07 15.54 10.27
N THR A 398 25.48 14.35 10.72
CA THR A 398 26.89 13.97 10.66
C THR A 398 27.35 13.83 9.21
N ASN A 399 28.51 14.38 8.87
CA ASN A 399 29.05 14.29 7.50
C ASN A 399 29.17 12.83 6.99
N ALA A 400 29.29 11.85 7.89
CA ALA A 400 29.39 10.44 7.51
C ALA A 400 28.05 9.90 6.99
N ILE A 401 26.95 10.11 7.74
CA ILE A 401 25.61 9.68 7.34
C ILE A 401 25.15 10.42 6.09
N VAL A 402 25.35 11.75 6.01
CA VAL A 402 25.03 12.53 4.80
C VAL A 402 25.79 12.00 3.57
N THR A 403 27.07 11.65 3.73
CA THR A 403 27.86 11.07 2.63
C THR A 403 27.32 9.70 2.22
N ALA A 404 26.87 8.87 3.17
CA ALA A 404 26.28 7.55 2.89
C ALA A 404 24.92 7.68 2.18
N VAL A 405 24.04 8.56 2.66
CA VAL A 405 22.73 8.81 2.04
C VAL A 405 22.88 9.35 0.63
N ASN A 406 23.81 10.28 0.38
CA ASN A 406 24.09 10.78 -0.97
C ASN A 406 24.77 9.76 -1.90
N ALA A 407 25.36 8.70 -1.34
CA ALA A 407 25.90 7.60 -2.13
C ALA A 407 24.79 6.60 -2.50
N ALA A 408 23.66 6.59 -1.79
CA ALA A 408 22.49 5.81 -2.12
C ALA A 408 21.75 6.42 -3.32
N SER A 409 21.11 5.58 -4.12
CA SER A 409 20.29 6.00 -5.27
C SER A 409 18.84 5.54 -5.12
N GLY A 410 17.93 6.28 -5.76
CA GLY A 410 16.50 5.95 -5.76
C GLY A 410 15.78 6.24 -4.44
N VAL A 411 16.40 6.93 -3.48
CA VAL A 411 15.80 7.26 -2.17
C VAL A 411 14.89 8.49 -2.30
N SER A 412 13.58 8.27 -2.36
CA SER A 412 12.58 9.35 -2.40
C SER A 412 12.31 9.92 -1.00
N THR A 413 12.28 9.06 0.01
CA THR A 413 12.00 9.41 1.41
C THR A 413 13.13 8.94 2.32
N LEU A 414 13.66 9.84 3.15
CA LEU A 414 14.55 9.49 4.25
C LEU A 414 13.76 9.57 5.55
N ALA A 415 13.60 8.44 6.24
CA ALA A 415 12.88 8.35 7.50
C ALA A 415 13.83 8.06 8.66
N SER A 416 13.42 8.44 9.88
CA SER A 416 14.12 8.05 11.10
C SER A 416 13.15 7.43 12.10
N THR A 417 13.52 6.31 12.73
CA THR A 417 12.76 5.72 13.84
C THR A 417 13.13 6.30 15.21
N ALA A 418 14.04 7.27 15.25
CA ALA A 418 14.44 7.93 16.49
C ALA A 418 13.26 8.64 17.18
N THR A 419 13.19 8.46 18.50
CA THR A 419 12.18 9.12 19.37
C THR A 419 12.65 10.48 19.89
N THR A 420 13.79 10.97 19.39
CA THR A 420 14.41 12.26 19.73
C THR A 420 14.49 13.14 18.49
N ASP A 421 14.73 14.44 18.66
CA ASP A 421 14.83 15.39 17.54
C ASP A 421 15.81 14.91 16.46
N VAL A 422 15.30 14.85 15.23
CA VAL A 422 16.03 14.52 14.02
C VAL A 422 16.72 15.78 13.53
N VAL A 423 18.04 15.85 13.71
CA VAL A 423 18.86 16.94 13.16
C VAL A 423 19.37 16.51 11.79
N ALA A 424 18.99 17.20 10.73
CA ALA A 424 19.41 16.86 9.36
C ALA A 424 20.06 18.07 8.68
N ASN A 425 21.22 17.87 8.03
CA ASN A 425 21.76 18.87 7.10
C ASN A 425 21.08 18.70 5.74
N VAL A 426 19.78 19.01 5.71
CA VAL A 426 18.88 18.82 4.57
C VAL A 426 19.43 19.40 3.27
N GLY A 427 20.14 20.52 3.34
CA GLY A 427 20.75 21.17 2.19
C GLY A 427 21.91 20.41 1.54
N GLU A 428 22.46 19.40 2.19
CA GLU A 428 23.56 18.60 1.64
C GLU A 428 23.05 17.32 0.95
N LEU A 429 21.74 17.04 0.94
CA LEU A 429 21.16 15.84 0.31
C LEU A 429 20.81 16.10 -1.16
N ASP A 430 21.28 15.23 -2.07
CA ASP A 430 21.18 15.44 -3.52
C ASP A 430 19.86 14.94 -4.14
N ASP A 431 19.31 13.82 -3.66
CA ASP A 431 18.17 13.12 -4.31
C ASP A 431 16.99 12.76 -3.37
N VAL A 432 17.04 13.16 -2.10
CA VAL A 432 15.94 12.92 -1.13
C VAL A 432 14.85 13.97 -1.32
N SER A 433 13.62 13.55 -1.58
CA SER A 433 12.47 14.44 -1.78
C SER A 433 11.68 14.72 -0.51
N THR A 434 11.68 13.77 0.43
CA THR A 434 10.92 13.83 1.69
C THR A 434 11.81 13.41 2.86
N ILE A 435 11.75 14.15 3.98
CA ILE A 435 12.33 13.71 5.26
C ILE A 435 11.21 13.49 6.26
N ALA A 436 11.14 12.29 6.83
CA ALA A 436 10.16 11.89 7.82
C ALA A 436 10.80 11.64 9.18
N ALA A 437 10.26 12.23 10.25
CA ALA A 437 10.66 11.92 11.63
C ALA A 437 9.69 10.93 12.28
N GLY A 438 10.23 10.00 13.07
CA GLY A 438 9.46 9.08 13.88
C GLY A 438 8.72 9.76 15.04
N LEU A 439 7.87 8.99 15.71
CA LEU A 439 6.98 9.44 16.79
C LEU A 439 7.72 10.29 17.84
N GLY A 440 7.49 11.61 17.81
CA GLY A 440 7.96 12.57 18.81
C GLY A 440 9.28 13.31 18.50
N GLY A 441 9.92 13.10 17.35
CA GLY A 441 11.15 13.81 16.97
C GLY A 441 10.90 15.06 16.11
N SER A 442 11.43 16.24 16.48
CA SER A 442 11.43 17.45 15.64
C SER A 442 12.44 17.33 14.49
N VAL A 443 12.09 17.76 13.27
CA VAL A 443 13.06 17.91 12.16
C VAL A 443 13.66 19.32 12.19
N THR A 444 14.98 19.41 12.36
CA THR A 444 15.72 20.67 12.24
C THR A 444 16.65 20.61 11.03
N GLY A 445 16.37 21.45 10.02
CA GLY A 445 17.09 21.49 8.75
C GLY A 445 17.88 22.77 8.53
N SER A 446 19.12 22.67 8.05
CA SER A 446 19.81 23.79 7.37
C SER A 446 19.74 23.58 5.86
N ALA A 447 19.00 24.42 5.13
CA ALA A 447 19.06 24.43 3.67
C ALA A 447 20.45 24.91 3.20
N ALA A 448 20.92 24.43 2.05
CA ALA A 448 22.16 24.87 1.42
C ALA A 448 21.84 25.49 0.06
N THR A 449 22.78 26.32 -0.38
CA THR A 449 22.64 27.26 -1.50
C THR A 449 22.24 26.59 -2.83
N GLY A 450 21.04 26.90 -3.33
CA GLY A 450 20.68 26.80 -4.75
C GLY A 450 19.95 25.53 -5.24
N GLY A 451 19.08 24.93 -4.42
CA GLY A 451 18.18 23.83 -4.82
C GLY A 451 16.84 23.87 -4.07
N ASN A 452 15.80 23.22 -4.62
CA ASN A 452 14.52 23.05 -3.93
C ASN A 452 14.76 22.30 -2.61
N ALA A 453 14.27 22.84 -1.49
CA ALA A 453 14.30 22.13 -0.22
C ALA A 453 13.36 20.90 -0.29
N PRO A 454 13.75 19.73 0.24
CA PRO A 454 12.86 18.58 0.34
C PRO A 454 11.69 18.86 1.28
N VAL A 455 10.61 18.13 1.03
CA VAL A 455 9.38 18.16 1.82
C VAL A 455 9.67 17.59 3.20
N VAL A 456 9.46 18.39 4.25
CA VAL A 456 9.53 17.89 5.62
C VAL A 456 8.14 17.40 6.01
N ALA A 457 8.01 16.08 6.25
CA ALA A 457 6.81 15.45 6.78
C ALA A 457 7.07 15.08 8.25
N ALA A 458 6.17 15.46 9.14
CA ALA A 458 6.33 15.26 10.58
C ALA A 458 5.03 14.65 11.16
N ASP A 459 5.17 13.57 11.92
CA ASP A 459 4.04 12.97 12.65
C ASP A 459 3.73 13.77 13.94
N ALA A 460 2.52 13.59 14.45
CA ALA A 460 1.65 14.36 15.37
C ALA A 460 2.21 14.97 16.68
N ALA A 461 3.52 15.10 16.88
CA ALA A 461 4.13 15.73 18.05
C ALA A 461 5.39 16.56 17.76
N ALA A 462 5.78 16.69 16.49
CA ALA A 462 7.07 17.24 16.10
C ALA A 462 7.00 18.71 15.63
N ALA A 463 7.87 19.56 16.17
CA ALA A 463 8.09 20.90 15.61
C ALA A 463 8.90 20.78 14.30
N VAL A 464 8.55 21.56 13.28
CA VAL A 464 9.35 21.70 12.05
C VAL A 464 10.07 23.03 12.10
N THR A 465 11.40 23.03 12.09
CA THR A 465 12.21 24.26 12.01
C THR A 465 13.17 24.16 10.83
N ILE A 466 12.99 25.06 9.85
CA ILE A 466 13.85 25.14 8.66
C ILE A 466 14.66 26.44 8.77
N ASN A 467 15.98 26.32 8.90
CA ASN A 467 16.92 27.44 8.99
C ASN A 467 17.79 27.53 7.72
N GLY A 468 18.27 28.72 7.36
CA GLY A 468 19.46 28.88 6.51
C GLY A 468 19.27 28.81 4.99
N ILE A 469 18.11 29.17 4.46
CA ILE A 469 17.90 29.24 3.00
C ILE A 469 18.69 30.45 2.44
N ALA A 470 19.57 30.20 1.46
CA ALA A 470 20.47 31.22 0.94
C ALA A 470 20.53 31.23 -0.59
N SER A 471 19.46 31.66 -1.26
CA SER A 471 19.50 32.44 -2.52
C SER A 471 18.12 32.67 -3.15
N SER A 472 18.02 33.73 -3.96
CA SER A 472 16.89 34.11 -4.82
C SER A 472 16.16 32.96 -5.54
N GLY A 473 14.84 32.88 -5.36
CA GLY A 473 13.93 32.06 -6.18
C GLY A 473 13.71 30.62 -5.70
N ASP A 474 14.03 30.34 -4.43
CA ASP A 474 13.85 29.03 -3.81
C ASP A 474 12.40 28.85 -3.30
N SER A 475 11.85 27.63 -3.41
CA SER A 475 10.53 27.24 -2.89
C SER A 475 10.67 26.18 -1.80
N VAL A 476 10.07 26.40 -0.63
CA VAL A 476 9.96 25.41 0.45
C VAL A 476 8.56 24.81 0.41
N ASN A 477 8.47 23.47 0.37
CA ASN A 477 7.20 22.75 0.52
C ASN A 477 7.17 22.09 1.89
N VAL A 478 6.20 22.46 2.73
CA VAL A 478 5.94 21.78 4.01
C VAL A 478 4.66 20.98 3.87
N THR A 479 4.71 19.65 4.05
CA THR A 479 3.52 18.80 4.06
C THR A 479 3.31 18.29 5.48
N ASN A 480 2.17 18.64 6.09
CA ASN A 480 1.93 18.34 7.50
C ASN A 480 0.65 17.52 7.69
N ASP A 481 0.75 16.37 8.36
CA ASP A 481 -0.36 15.50 8.79
C ASP A 481 -0.48 15.59 10.33
N LEU A 482 -1.02 16.71 10.83
CA LEU A 482 -1.14 16.96 12.28
C LEU A 482 -2.37 16.25 12.85
N THR A 483 -2.23 14.98 13.24
CA THR A 483 -3.32 14.31 13.95
C THR A 483 -3.39 14.69 15.44
N GLY A 484 -4.18 15.71 15.77
CA GLY A 484 -4.84 15.88 17.08
C GLY A 484 -4.00 15.74 18.38
N GLY A 485 -3.01 16.59 18.61
CA GLY A 485 -2.24 16.62 19.88
C GLY A 485 -1.78 18.02 20.33
N GLN A 486 -1.98 18.36 21.63
CA GLN A 486 -1.38 19.55 22.25
C GLN A 486 0.11 19.30 22.57
N ALA A 487 1.02 20.08 21.98
CA ALA A 487 2.44 20.02 22.27
C ALA A 487 2.78 20.69 23.62
N THR A 488 3.51 19.98 24.50
CA THR A 488 4.01 20.52 25.79
C THR A 488 5.54 20.42 25.88
N ALA A 489 6.20 21.54 26.19
CA ALA A 489 7.65 21.71 26.16
C ALA A 489 8.44 20.92 27.23
N GLY A 490 9.58 20.33 26.83
CA GLY A 490 10.67 19.84 27.68
C GLY A 490 11.98 20.61 27.41
N THR A 491 12.86 20.75 28.41
CA THR A 491 14.05 21.63 28.34
C THR A 491 15.40 20.88 28.33
N GLY A 492 16.33 21.35 27.48
CA GLY A 492 17.79 21.31 27.66
C GLY A 492 18.55 20.46 26.62
N GLY A 493 19.67 20.89 26.02
CA GLY A 493 20.45 22.13 26.11
C GLY A 493 21.77 22.02 25.32
N GLY A 494 22.32 23.15 24.85
CA GLY A 494 23.65 23.21 24.24
C GLY A 494 23.89 24.38 23.27
N ASP A 495 24.16 25.56 23.84
CA ASP A 495 24.93 26.71 23.34
C ASP A 495 24.78 27.17 21.86
N ASP A 496 23.98 28.25 21.71
CA ASP A 496 23.74 29.15 20.56
C ASP A 496 22.47 28.93 19.68
N ALA A 497 21.51 28.11 20.10
CA ALA A 497 20.12 28.09 19.58
C ALA A 497 19.17 28.96 20.43
N GLY A 498 19.43 30.26 20.47
CA GLY A 498 18.61 31.21 21.22
C GLY A 498 17.33 31.59 20.46
N ASN A 499 16.20 31.03 20.88
CA ASN A 499 14.82 31.53 20.69
C ASN A 499 13.92 30.82 19.66
N ALA A 500 13.78 29.48 19.73
CA ALA A 500 12.70 28.79 19.01
C ALA A 500 11.40 28.84 19.83
N ALA A 501 10.42 29.64 19.40
CA ALA A 501 9.08 29.66 19.96
C ALA A 501 8.18 28.79 19.05
N ALA A 502 7.75 27.64 19.55
CA ALA A 502 6.99 26.60 18.82
C ALA A 502 5.82 27.11 17.95
N GLY A 503 6.08 27.45 16.68
CA GLY A 503 5.16 27.59 15.55
C GLY A 503 5.90 27.17 14.28
N LEU A 504 5.29 27.25 13.10
CA LEU A 504 6.01 27.06 11.83
C LEU A 504 6.91 28.29 11.60
N GLU A 505 8.16 28.20 12.04
CA GLU A 505 9.17 29.26 11.88
C GLU A 505 10.02 28.99 10.64
N LEU A 506 9.93 29.90 9.66
CA LEU A 506 10.62 29.82 8.38
C LEU A 506 11.64 30.96 8.29
N ASN A 507 12.90 30.65 8.62
CA ASN A 507 13.99 31.63 8.64
C ASN A 507 14.87 31.51 7.39
N MET A 508 15.00 32.61 6.66
CA MET A 508 15.93 32.79 5.55
C MET A 508 16.92 33.95 5.85
N GLY A 509 17.67 34.40 4.86
CA GLY A 509 18.52 35.58 5.00
C GLY A 509 18.07 36.65 4.03
N THR A 510 17.75 37.85 4.52
CA THR A 510 17.34 38.98 3.66
C THR A 510 18.30 39.22 2.48
N ASP A 511 17.87 38.99 1.24
CA ASP A 511 18.67 39.25 0.02
C ASP A 511 18.02 40.26 -0.94
N GLY A 512 16.74 40.60 -0.73
CA GLY A 512 15.98 41.58 -1.51
C GLY A 512 15.45 41.06 -2.85
N ALA A 513 15.40 39.74 -3.07
CA ALA A 513 14.63 39.08 -4.12
C ALA A 513 13.14 38.91 -3.74
N ASN A 514 12.34 38.32 -4.63
CA ASN A 514 10.97 37.89 -4.31
C ASN A 514 11.04 36.40 -3.94
N ASP A 515 10.75 36.07 -2.69
CA ASP A 515 10.84 34.72 -2.15
C ASP A 515 9.45 34.12 -1.87
N SER A 516 9.33 32.80 -2.03
CA SER A 516 8.04 32.09 -1.88
C SER A 516 8.14 30.85 -1.00
N VAL A 517 7.13 30.61 -0.18
CA VAL A 517 6.92 29.34 0.56
C VAL A 517 5.57 28.73 0.19
N SER A 518 5.50 27.41 0.17
CA SER A 518 4.27 26.64 0.00
C SER A 518 4.04 25.72 1.21
N ILE A 519 2.84 25.75 1.75
CA ILE A 519 2.39 24.97 2.90
C ILE A 519 1.23 24.11 2.40
N SER A 520 1.36 22.79 2.49
CA SER A 520 0.32 21.82 2.10
C SER A 520 -0.17 21.09 3.35
N ILE A 521 -1.49 21.13 3.57
CA ILE A 521 -2.16 20.43 4.66
C ILE A 521 -2.94 19.27 4.05
N THR A 522 -2.54 18.06 4.42
CA THR A 522 -3.14 16.80 3.92
C THR A 522 -3.26 15.84 5.10
N GLY A 523 -4.39 15.14 5.25
CA GLY A 523 -4.57 14.15 6.32
C GLY A 523 -5.82 14.38 7.16
N ASN A 524 -5.67 14.84 8.41
CA ASN A 524 -6.80 15.23 9.28
C ASN A 524 -6.76 16.74 9.61
N SER A 525 -7.88 17.29 10.12
CA SER A 525 -7.97 18.69 10.58
C SER A 525 -6.77 19.11 11.42
N SER A 526 -6.11 20.19 11.02
CA SER A 526 -4.80 20.61 11.51
C SER A 526 -4.86 21.96 12.23
N THR A 527 -4.17 22.09 13.37
CA THR A 527 -3.97 23.38 14.05
C THR A 527 -2.49 23.71 14.13
N ILE A 528 -2.10 24.85 13.55
CA ILE A 528 -0.75 25.41 13.66
C ILE A 528 -0.75 26.42 14.82
N GLU A 529 -0.28 26.01 16.00
CA GLU A 529 -0.14 26.89 17.15
C GLU A 529 1.29 27.43 17.31
N GLY A 530 1.41 28.72 17.65
CA GLY A 530 2.66 29.39 18.00
C GLY A 530 3.14 29.11 19.43
N GLY A 531 4.40 29.46 19.71
CA GLY A 531 5.09 28.94 20.90
C GLY A 531 4.67 29.59 22.20
N GLN A 532 4.61 28.81 23.28
CA GLN A 532 4.40 29.36 24.62
C GLN A 532 5.65 30.12 25.10
N GLY A 533 5.58 31.46 25.19
CA GLY A 533 6.72 32.28 25.60
C GLY A 533 7.19 31.95 27.03
N VAL A 534 8.43 31.48 27.22
CA VAL A 534 8.96 31.15 28.57
C VAL A 534 9.53 32.41 29.22
N ALA A 535 9.01 32.78 30.39
CA ALA A 535 9.55 33.89 31.17
C ALA A 535 11.01 33.62 31.59
N ALA A 536 11.96 34.42 31.07
CA ALA A 536 13.34 34.39 31.50
C ALA A 536 13.43 34.68 33.02
N GLY A 537 13.82 33.68 33.80
CA GLY A 537 14.10 33.82 35.22
C GLY A 537 15.32 34.69 35.46
N GLY A 538 15.20 36.01 35.34
CA GLY A 538 16.36 36.89 35.47
C GLY A 538 16.19 38.36 35.11
N GLY A 539 15.07 39.03 35.41
CA GLY A 539 15.01 40.50 35.47
C GLY A 539 15.35 41.27 34.18
N ASP A 540 15.30 40.63 33.02
CA ASP A 540 15.35 41.24 31.69
C ASP A 540 14.07 40.86 30.93
N THR A 541 13.73 41.63 29.91
CA THR A 541 12.42 41.72 29.22
C THR A 541 11.64 40.42 29.00
N ALA A 542 10.33 40.51 29.18
CA ALA A 542 9.33 39.47 29.01
C ALA A 542 9.52 38.61 27.75
N GLY A 543 9.37 37.29 27.88
CA GLY A 543 9.28 36.37 26.73
C GLY A 543 8.00 36.64 25.95
N GLU A 544 8.13 36.90 24.65
CA GLU A 544 7.02 37.10 23.72
C GLU A 544 6.38 35.74 23.39
N ALA A 545 5.07 35.70 23.17
CA ALA A 545 4.43 34.51 22.61
C ALA A 545 4.89 34.32 21.15
N GLY A 546 4.99 33.08 20.68
CA GLY A 546 5.31 32.78 19.28
C GLY A 546 4.11 32.96 18.35
N VAL A 547 4.39 33.30 17.11
CA VAL A 547 3.44 33.36 15.97
C VAL A 547 3.20 31.93 15.47
N GLY A 548 2.00 31.63 14.96
CA GLY A 548 1.67 30.31 14.41
C GLY A 548 2.41 30.03 13.10
N ILE A 549 2.33 30.95 12.13
CA ILE A 549 3.16 30.92 10.91
C ILE A 549 4.06 32.15 10.89
N ASP A 550 5.38 31.96 10.96
CA ASP A 550 6.36 33.03 10.85
C ASP A 550 7.14 32.93 9.54
N ALA A 551 6.64 33.65 8.54
CA ALA A 551 7.21 33.79 7.20
C ALA A 551 7.64 35.24 6.93
N ARG A 552 8.13 35.95 7.95
CA ARG A 552 8.46 37.40 7.93
C ARG A 552 9.46 37.85 6.87
N GLU A 553 10.11 36.90 6.21
CA GLU A 553 11.09 37.13 5.15
C GLU A 553 10.59 36.72 3.75
N PHE A 554 9.36 36.23 3.61
CA PHE A 554 8.79 35.81 2.33
C PHE A 554 7.77 36.82 1.79
N GLU A 555 7.85 37.13 0.49
CA GLU A 555 6.87 37.96 -0.21
C GLU A 555 5.69 37.14 -0.77
N THR A 556 5.79 35.81 -0.83
CA THR A 556 4.69 34.94 -1.24
C THR A 556 4.56 33.73 -0.34
N VAL A 557 3.34 33.48 0.15
CA VAL A 557 2.96 32.29 0.92
C VAL A 557 1.84 31.61 0.16
N ASN A 558 1.99 30.33 -0.21
CA ASN A 558 0.93 29.53 -0.81
C ASN A 558 0.46 28.52 0.25
N ILE A 559 -0.85 28.41 0.46
CA ILE A 559 -1.46 27.49 1.40
C ILE A 559 -2.44 26.62 0.61
N SER A 560 -2.24 25.29 0.64
CA SER A 560 -3.19 24.31 0.11
C SER A 560 -3.81 23.53 1.25
N ALA A 561 -5.12 23.63 1.42
CA ALA A 561 -5.87 23.00 2.51
C ALA A 561 -6.93 22.03 1.96
N ASP A 562 -6.56 20.76 1.85
CA ASP A 562 -7.51 19.68 1.53
C ASP A 562 -8.27 19.18 2.78
N GLU A 563 -7.98 19.77 3.96
CA GLU A 563 -8.59 19.51 5.27
C GLU A 563 -8.62 20.81 6.10
N ASP A 564 -9.47 20.88 7.14
CA ASP A 564 -9.64 22.09 7.96
C ASP A 564 -8.29 22.56 8.56
N LEU A 565 -7.98 23.85 8.40
CA LEU A 565 -6.78 24.50 8.94
C LEU A 565 -7.15 25.60 9.93
N THR A 566 -6.53 25.60 11.10
CA THR A 566 -6.57 26.74 12.03
C THR A 566 -5.16 27.19 12.39
N VAL A 567 -4.86 28.48 12.25
CA VAL A 567 -3.59 29.09 12.65
C VAL A 567 -3.82 29.95 13.89
N ALA A 568 -3.08 29.68 14.95
CA ALA A 568 -3.22 30.39 16.21
C ALA A 568 -1.87 30.77 16.80
N ARG A 569 -1.79 31.94 17.43
CA ARG A 569 -0.67 32.36 18.28
C ARG A 569 -0.54 31.50 19.53
N GLY A 570 0.68 31.44 20.07
CA GLY A 570 0.94 30.82 21.36
C GLY A 570 0.37 31.59 22.55
N ALA A 571 0.10 30.91 23.66
CA ALA A 571 -0.31 31.59 24.89
C ALA A 571 0.90 32.23 25.60
N ALA A 572 0.74 33.49 26.01
CA ALA A 572 1.79 34.22 26.71
C ALA A 572 1.88 33.79 28.19
N ASN A 573 3.03 33.25 28.65
CA ASN A 573 3.27 33.06 30.09
C ASN A 573 3.81 34.34 30.74
N GLY A 574 2.94 35.33 30.90
CA GLY A 574 3.22 36.55 31.67
C GLY A 574 4.09 37.60 30.96
N GLY A 575 4.26 37.48 29.64
CA GLY A 575 4.83 38.50 28.77
C GLY A 575 3.79 39.26 27.94
N THR A 576 4.25 40.15 27.05
CA THR A 576 3.39 40.75 26.02
C THR A 576 3.05 39.64 25.02
N ALA A 577 1.77 39.37 24.78
CA ALA A 577 1.37 38.43 23.74
C ALA A 577 1.84 38.96 22.37
N ALA A 578 2.23 38.07 21.45
CA ALA A 578 2.27 38.41 20.03
C ALA A 578 0.92 39.02 19.64
N THR A 579 0.92 39.93 18.66
CA THR A 579 -0.28 40.60 18.13
C THR A 579 -0.80 39.94 16.85
N GLU A 580 -0.01 39.05 16.25
CA GLU A 580 -0.29 38.31 15.01
C GLU A 580 -0.33 36.78 15.20
N ASP A 581 -1.15 36.08 14.42
CA ASP A 581 -1.20 34.60 14.31
C ASP A 581 -0.35 34.12 13.12
N THR A 582 -0.29 34.92 12.06
CA THR A 582 0.56 34.75 10.87
C THR A 582 1.35 36.04 10.61
N LEU A 583 2.67 35.92 10.40
CA LEU A 583 3.55 37.05 10.10
C LEU A 583 4.26 36.82 8.77
N VAL A 584 4.15 37.77 7.84
CA VAL A 584 4.68 37.66 6.47
C VAL A 584 5.60 38.83 6.12
N GLY A 585 6.29 38.75 4.98
CA GLY A 585 7.20 39.78 4.48
C GLY A 585 6.53 41.09 4.10
N ALA A 586 7.33 42.01 3.55
CA ALA A 586 6.88 43.33 3.11
C ALA A 586 6.10 43.23 1.79
N ASN A 587 4.90 43.83 1.72
CA ASN A 587 4.03 43.75 0.54
C ASN A 587 3.70 42.31 0.10
N ALA A 588 3.54 41.39 1.06
CA ALA A 588 3.42 39.96 0.80
C ALA A 588 2.05 39.57 0.22
N THR A 589 2.05 38.47 -0.54
CA THR A 589 0.85 37.80 -1.06
C THR A 589 0.68 36.44 -0.37
N VAL A 590 -0.51 36.15 0.12
CA VAL A 590 -0.91 34.84 0.64
C VAL A 590 -1.96 34.26 -0.32
N ASN A 591 -1.59 33.22 -1.07
CA ASN A 591 -2.51 32.48 -1.92
C ASN A 591 -3.06 31.28 -1.16
N ILE A 592 -4.36 31.03 -1.24
CA ILE A 592 -5.05 29.96 -0.53
C ILE A 592 -5.87 29.15 -1.53
N THR A 593 -5.71 27.83 -1.50
CA THR A 593 -6.42 26.89 -2.37
C THR A 593 -6.89 25.69 -1.56
N GLY A 594 -7.88 24.94 -2.05
CA GLY A 594 -8.34 23.71 -1.40
C GLY A 594 -9.85 23.68 -1.24
N ASP A 595 -10.36 22.66 -0.54
CA ASP A 595 -11.79 22.41 -0.41
C ASP A 595 -12.33 22.43 1.03
N SER A 596 -11.48 22.74 2.01
CA SER A 596 -11.80 22.74 3.45
C SER A 596 -11.64 24.13 4.09
N ASP A 597 -12.12 24.28 5.32
CA ASP A 597 -12.17 25.58 6.02
C ASP A 597 -10.76 26.04 6.42
N VAL A 598 -10.47 27.33 6.26
CA VAL A 598 -9.17 27.93 6.59
C VAL A 598 -9.34 29.13 7.52
N ASP A 599 -8.89 28.99 8.76
CA ASP A 599 -8.77 30.09 9.73
C ASP A 599 -7.30 30.50 9.86
N LEU A 600 -6.94 31.65 9.27
CA LEU A 600 -5.59 32.23 9.38
C LEU A 600 -5.40 33.12 10.61
N GLY A 601 -6.48 33.39 11.37
CA GLY A 601 -6.49 34.38 12.42
C GLY A 601 -6.01 35.75 11.93
N THR A 602 -5.12 36.38 12.69
CA THR A 602 -4.52 37.67 12.33
C THR A 602 -3.26 37.50 11.46
N VAL A 603 -3.30 38.00 10.23
CA VAL A 603 -2.18 38.06 9.27
C VAL A 603 -1.61 39.48 9.23
N ALA A 604 -0.32 39.67 9.49
CA ALA A 604 0.31 40.98 9.35
C ALA A 604 1.66 40.95 8.63
N SER A 605 2.04 42.10 8.09
CA SER A 605 3.39 42.31 7.54
C SER A 605 4.39 42.66 8.64
N ALA A 606 5.56 42.02 8.63
CA ALA A 606 6.70 42.37 9.47
C ALA A 606 7.40 43.67 9.06
N ALA A 607 6.93 44.35 8.00
CA ALA A 607 7.57 45.56 7.50
C ALA A 607 7.56 46.69 8.52
N ALA A 608 8.74 47.21 8.85
CA ALA A 608 8.90 48.36 9.74
C ALA A 608 8.41 49.70 9.11
N ASP A 609 8.33 49.76 7.78
CA ASP A 609 7.82 50.93 7.04
C ASP A 609 6.36 50.74 6.69
N ALA A 610 5.51 51.65 7.16
CA ALA A 610 4.06 51.59 6.94
C ALA A 610 3.67 51.58 5.46
N SER A 611 4.49 52.14 4.55
CA SER A 611 4.20 52.09 3.11
C SER A 611 4.35 50.70 2.49
N ASN A 612 4.94 49.75 3.22
CA ASN A 612 5.26 48.41 2.75
C ASN A 612 4.52 47.32 3.53
N ARG A 613 3.47 47.70 4.29
CA ARG A 613 2.67 46.74 5.08
C ARG A 613 1.46 46.19 4.34
N ASN A 614 1.23 46.59 3.09
CA ASN A 614 0.09 46.13 2.30
C ASN A 614 0.14 44.60 2.14
N LEU A 615 -0.99 43.93 2.20
CA LEU A 615 -1.11 42.49 2.01
C LEU A 615 -2.05 42.20 0.84
N THR A 616 -1.82 41.06 0.19
CA THR A 616 -2.77 40.47 -0.74
C THR A 616 -3.12 39.09 -0.24
N ILE A 617 -4.34 38.89 0.25
CA ILE A 617 -4.90 37.57 0.56
C ILE A 617 -5.75 37.16 -0.64
N ASN A 618 -5.43 36.03 -1.26
CA ASN A 618 -6.09 35.54 -2.46
C ASN A 618 -6.55 34.10 -2.27
N ALA A 619 -7.82 33.92 -1.93
CA ALA A 619 -8.47 32.63 -1.79
C ALA A 619 -9.47 32.35 -2.93
N GLU A 620 -9.28 32.93 -4.12
CA GLU A 620 -10.19 32.73 -5.29
C GLU A 620 -10.40 31.24 -5.67
N GLU A 621 -9.45 30.36 -5.33
CA GLU A 621 -9.53 28.91 -5.59
C GLU A 621 -9.83 28.06 -4.34
N LEU A 622 -10.22 28.69 -3.22
CA LEU A 622 -10.70 28.00 -2.02
C LEU A 622 -12.21 27.74 -2.14
N THR A 623 -12.67 26.56 -1.73
CA THR A 623 -14.11 26.25 -1.67
C THR A 623 -14.69 26.02 -0.28
N GLY A 624 -13.86 26.03 0.75
CA GLY A 624 -14.27 26.06 2.16
C GLY A 624 -14.27 27.48 2.71
N ASP A 625 -14.73 27.66 3.94
CA ASP A 625 -14.90 28.99 4.53
C ASP A 625 -13.53 29.61 4.90
N LEU A 626 -13.26 30.87 4.53
CA LEU A 626 -12.09 31.63 4.95
C LEU A 626 -12.40 32.47 6.19
N THR A 627 -11.60 32.34 7.25
CA THR A 627 -11.55 33.32 8.36
C THR A 627 -10.20 34.04 8.35
N VAL A 628 -10.20 35.36 8.18
CA VAL A 628 -8.96 36.15 8.12
C VAL A 628 -9.13 37.56 8.68
N THR A 629 -8.17 38.00 9.48
CA THR A 629 -7.99 39.40 9.90
C THR A 629 -6.65 39.91 9.43
N THR A 630 -6.60 40.95 8.58
CA THR A 630 -5.31 41.57 8.19
C THR A 630 -4.90 42.70 9.14
N GLY A 631 -3.60 42.96 9.23
CA GLY A 631 -3.03 44.08 10.01
C GLY A 631 -3.24 45.46 9.35
N ASP A 632 -2.47 46.47 9.78
CA ASP A 632 -2.48 47.77 9.11
C ASP A 632 -1.88 47.67 7.69
N GLY A 633 -2.51 48.28 6.70
CA GLY A 633 -2.04 48.27 5.31
C GLY A 633 -3.14 48.72 4.36
N ASN A 634 -2.82 48.95 3.08
CA ASN A 634 -3.84 49.01 2.05
C ASN A 634 -3.99 47.60 1.47
N ASP A 635 -4.81 46.79 2.11
CA ASP A 635 -4.87 45.35 1.88
C ASP A 635 -5.87 45.00 0.79
N THR A 636 -5.63 43.90 0.09
CA THR A 636 -6.54 43.30 -0.88
C THR A 636 -6.89 41.89 -0.41
N ILE A 637 -8.17 41.59 -0.19
CA ILE A 637 -8.63 40.30 0.32
C ILE A 637 -9.69 39.74 -0.63
N VAL A 638 -9.54 38.46 -1.00
CA VAL A 638 -10.50 37.67 -1.78
C VAL A 638 -10.78 36.37 -1.01
N GLY A 639 -12.04 36.09 -0.67
CA GLY A 639 -12.49 34.99 0.19
C GLY A 639 -12.69 33.63 -0.52
N GLY A 640 -13.26 33.62 -1.72
CA GLY A 640 -13.43 32.41 -2.53
C GLY A 640 -14.88 31.97 -2.68
N ASP A 641 -15.12 30.66 -2.71
CA ASP A 641 -16.45 30.10 -2.43
C ASP A 641 -16.50 29.74 -0.92
N GLY A 642 -17.66 29.84 -0.27
CA GLY A 642 -17.77 29.61 1.18
C GLY A 642 -18.48 30.78 1.88
N ASP A 643 -18.86 30.63 3.14
CA ASP A 643 -19.36 31.74 3.98
C ASP A 643 -18.15 32.39 4.70
N ASP A 644 -17.49 33.35 4.05
CA ASP A 644 -16.20 33.90 4.51
C ASP A 644 -16.35 34.97 5.62
N ASP A 645 -15.46 34.98 6.64
CA ASP A 645 -15.33 36.03 7.66
C ASP A 645 -14.04 36.85 7.41
N ILE A 646 -14.22 38.06 6.89
CA ILE A 646 -13.15 38.93 6.40
C ILE A 646 -13.07 40.21 7.24
N ALA A 647 -11.95 40.39 7.94
CA ALA A 647 -11.60 41.61 8.63
C ALA A 647 -10.31 42.23 8.05
N ALA A 648 -10.28 43.55 7.91
CA ALA A 648 -9.07 44.26 7.49
C ALA A 648 -8.74 45.40 8.44
N GLY A 649 -7.47 45.51 8.81
CA GLY A 649 -6.99 46.55 9.71
C GLY A 649 -6.93 47.93 9.04
N ALA A 650 -6.24 48.87 9.68
CA ALA A 650 -6.27 50.26 9.25
C ALA A 650 -5.65 50.50 7.86
N GLY A 651 -6.38 51.21 7.00
CA GLY A 651 -5.93 51.63 5.67
C GLY A 651 -7.05 51.64 4.64
N VAL A 652 -6.70 51.73 3.36
CA VAL A 652 -7.66 51.70 2.25
C VAL A 652 -7.69 50.30 1.68
N ASN A 653 -8.66 49.49 2.11
CA ASN A 653 -8.73 48.08 1.80
C ASN A 653 -9.68 47.78 0.64
N THR A 654 -9.39 46.72 -0.11
CA THR A 654 -10.25 46.18 -1.18
C THR A 654 -10.66 44.77 -0.80
N LEU A 655 -11.94 44.57 -0.53
CA LEU A 655 -12.50 43.32 0.00
C LEU A 655 -13.42 42.68 -1.04
N THR A 656 -13.30 41.38 -1.20
CA THR A 656 -14.14 40.56 -2.08
C THR A 656 -14.43 39.29 -1.32
N GLY A 657 -15.71 38.99 -1.07
CA GLY A 657 -16.07 37.76 -0.36
C GLY A 657 -16.03 36.62 -1.36
N GLY A 658 -17.09 36.53 -2.15
CA GLY A 658 -17.12 35.77 -3.38
C GLY A 658 -18.45 35.07 -3.48
N ALA A 659 -18.44 33.74 -3.51
CA ALA A 659 -19.65 32.95 -3.54
C ALA A 659 -20.00 32.37 -2.16
N GLY A 660 -20.91 33.04 -1.46
CA GLY A 660 -21.54 32.50 -0.27
C GLY A 660 -22.28 33.61 0.45
N ARG A 661 -22.42 33.47 1.77
CA ARG A 661 -22.89 34.54 2.63
C ARG A 661 -21.73 35.05 3.47
N ASP A 662 -21.09 36.08 2.95
CA ASP A 662 -19.84 36.59 3.52
C ASP A 662 -20.11 37.62 4.62
N GLU A 663 -19.24 37.69 5.61
CA GLU A 663 -19.24 38.66 6.70
C GLU A 663 -18.01 39.55 6.61
N PHE A 664 -18.24 40.86 6.46
CA PHE A 664 -17.18 41.87 6.42
C PHE A 664 -17.15 42.61 7.76
N ASN A 665 -16.10 42.38 8.56
CA ASN A 665 -15.91 43.05 9.84
C ASN A 665 -15.09 44.33 9.64
N ILE A 666 -15.73 45.48 9.83
CA ILE A 666 -15.16 46.81 9.58
C ILE A 666 -15.35 47.68 10.83
N ASP A 667 -14.27 47.99 11.54
CA ASP A 667 -14.29 48.85 12.72
C ASP A 667 -14.07 50.33 12.34
N ALA A 668 -14.59 51.24 13.17
CA ALA A 668 -14.30 52.66 13.09
C ALA A 668 -12.80 52.97 13.25
N THR A 669 -12.03 52.06 13.87
CA THR A 669 -10.59 52.22 14.02
C THR A 669 -9.77 51.95 12.74
N ASP A 670 -10.37 51.41 11.68
CA ASP A 670 -9.71 51.01 10.43
C ASP A 670 -9.32 52.18 9.50
N ASN A 671 -9.18 53.39 10.06
CA ASN A 671 -8.80 54.62 9.36
C ASN A 671 -9.73 55.00 8.19
N SER A 672 -11.02 54.61 8.27
CA SER A 672 -12.09 55.01 7.37
C SER A 672 -12.30 56.52 7.44
N THR A 673 -11.57 57.32 6.68
CA THR A 673 -11.98 58.71 6.43
C THR A 673 -12.92 58.72 5.23
N VAL A 674 -13.71 59.78 5.08
CA VAL A 674 -14.56 59.94 3.88
C VAL A 674 -13.74 59.84 2.57
N ALA A 675 -12.48 60.29 2.56
CA ALA A 675 -11.62 60.24 1.37
C ALA A 675 -10.87 58.92 1.20
N ASP A 676 -10.48 58.29 2.31
CA ASP A 676 -9.66 57.08 2.39
C ASP A 676 -10.48 56.02 3.12
N HIS A 677 -11.41 55.36 2.40
CA HIS A 677 -12.33 54.34 2.90
C HIS A 677 -12.18 53.03 2.14
N SER A 678 -12.50 51.92 2.81
CA SER A 678 -12.46 50.59 2.21
C SER A 678 -13.60 50.38 1.20
N THR A 679 -13.38 49.45 0.27
CA THR A 679 -14.34 49.08 -0.77
C THR A 679 -14.62 47.58 -0.71
N ILE A 680 -15.90 47.20 -0.70
CA ILE A 680 -16.35 45.82 -0.95
C ILE A 680 -16.76 45.71 -2.42
N THR A 681 -16.18 44.77 -3.15
CA THR A 681 -16.25 44.77 -4.62
C THR A 681 -17.45 44.02 -5.20
N ASP A 682 -18.02 43.06 -4.47
CA ASP A 682 -19.06 42.13 -4.95
C ASP A 682 -20.23 41.90 -3.98
N PHE A 683 -20.39 42.78 -2.99
CA PHE A 683 -21.39 42.68 -1.92
C PHE A 683 -22.80 42.24 -2.38
N GLN A 684 -23.29 41.13 -1.86
CA GLN A 684 -24.60 40.56 -2.15
C GLN A 684 -25.68 41.08 -1.20
N ALA A 685 -26.32 42.19 -1.57
CA ALA A 685 -27.34 42.81 -0.72
C ALA A 685 -28.64 41.98 -0.58
N GLY A 686 -29.34 42.19 0.54
CA GLY A 686 -30.65 41.60 0.83
C GLY A 686 -30.61 40.40 1.79
N ARG A 687 -31.77 39.81 2.04
CA ARG A 687 -31.93 38.73 3.02
C ARG A 687 -31.22 37.46 2.56
N GLY A 688 -30.23 37.02 3.34
CA GLY A 688 -29.44 35.82 3.07
C GLY A 688 -28.31 36.04 2.07
N GLY A 689 -27.98 37.30 1.77
CA GLY A 689 -26.67 37.66 1.25
C GLY A 689 -25.79 38.25 2.37
N ASP A 690 -24.71 38.89 1.96
CA ASP A 690 -23.58 39.29 2.80
C ASP A 690 -23.95 40.26 3.92
N THR A 691 -23.12 40.27 4.95
CA THR A 691 -23.28 41.09 6.14
C THR A 691 -22.06 41.97 6.41
N ILE A 692 -22.29 43.12 7.04
CA ILE A 692 -21.26 44.02 7.55
C ILE A 692 -21.43 44.10 9.06
N ASP A 693 -20.40 43.69 9.81
CA ASP A 693 -20.29 43.89 11.25
C ASP A 693 -19.45 45.14 11.54
N GLY A 694 -19.97 46.04 12.37
CA GLY A 694 -19.26 47.25 12.81
C GLY A 694 -18.83 47.22 14.28
N GLY A 695 -18.88 46.05 14.95
CA GLY A 695 -18.40 45.83 16.31
C GLY A 695 -19.32 46.26 17.46
N ALA A 696 -20.59 46.62 17.22
CA ALA A 696 -21.51 47.10 18.26
C ALA A 696 -22.52 46.03 18.73
N ALA A 697 -22.91 46.07 20.01
CA ALA A 697 -23.74 45.01 20.62
C ALA A 697 -25.21 44.97 20.17
N ALA A 698 -25.71 46.00 19.46
CA ALA A 698 -27.02 46.06 18.84
C ALA A 698 -27.15 47.31 17.94
N TYR A 699 -27.60 47.12 16.71
CA TYR A 699 -27.95 48.19 15.76
C TYR A 699 -29.49 48.37 15.71
N ASP A 700 -30.02 49.59 15.56
CA ASP A 700 -31.44 49.74 15.20
C ASP A 700 -31.64 49.55 13.67
N ASP A 701 -32.82 49.06 13.30
CA ASP A 701 -33.13 48.67 11.92
C ASP A 701 -32.90 49.80 10.89
N LEU A 702 -32.27 49.46 9.76
CA LEU A 702 -32.21 50.31 8.56
C LEU A 702 -33.62 50.54 7.98
N THR A 703 -34.21 51.70 8.24
CA THR A 703 -35.53 52.07 7.69
C THR A 703 -35.45 52.46 6.22
N ALA A 704 -36.58 52.39 5.50
CA ALA A 704 -36.66 52.84 4.10
C ALA A 704 -36.37 54.35 3.93
N SER A 705 -36.46 55.15 4.99
CA SER A 705 -36.06 56.57 4.99
C SER A 705 -34.56 56.79 5.12
N GLN A 706 -33.83 55.81 5.66
CA GLN A 706 -32.36 55.81 5.78
C GLN A 706 -31.69 55.18 4.54
N ARG A 707 -32.44 54.99 3.45
CA ARG A 707 -31.92 54.61 2.13
C ARG A 707 -32.23 55.70 1.13
N THR A 708 -31.23 56.45 0.72
CA THR A 708 -31.46 57.68 -0.04
C THR A 708 -30.42 57.91 -1.13
N THR A 709 -30.85 58.47 -2.25
CA THR A 709 -29.94 59.02 -3.26
C THR A 709 -29.70 60.48 -2.92
N VAL A 710 -28.46 60.87 -2.65
CA VAL A 710 -28.11 62.25 -2.29
C VAL A 710 -27.96 63.07 -3.56
N SER A 711 -29.02 63.79 -3.93
CA SER A 711 -29.12 64.46 -5.24
C SER A 711 -28.62 65.91 -5.29
N GLU A 712 -28.31 66.52 -4.14
CA GLU A 712 -27.93 67.95 -4.02
C GLU A 712 -26.52 68.20 -3.44
N ALA A 713 -25.73 67.15 -3.18
CA ALA A 713 -24.36 67.29 -2.63
C ALA A 713 -23.31 67.62 -3.71
N ASP A 714 -22.40 68.56 -3.40
CA ASP A 714 -21.30 68.96 -4.28
C ASP A 714 -20.08 68.02 -4.14
N THR A 715 -19.89 67.39 -2.97
CA THR A 715 -18.77 66.48 -2.64
C THR A 715 -19.25 65.24 -1.87
N LEU A 716 -18.42 64.19 -1.78
CA LEU A 716 -18.73 63.02 -0.95
C LEU A 716 -18.84 63.40 0.53
N ASP A 717 -18.00 64.33 1.02
CA ASP A 717 -18.11 64.90 2.37
C ASP A 717 -19.49 65.53 2.63
N ASP A 718 -19.99 66.31 1.66
CA ASP A 718 -21.33 66.91 1.77
C ASP A 718 -22.43 65.84 1.77
N ALA A 719 -22.25 64.76 1.00
CA ALA A 719 -23.19 63.65 0.94
C ALA A 719 -23.22 62.84 2.25
N VAL A 720 -22.06 62.62 2.87
CA VAL A 720 -21.95 61.99 4.19
C VAL A 720 -22.62 62.83 5.26
N VAL A 721 -22.38 64.14 5.29
CA VAL A 721 -23.04 65.06 6.23
C VAL A 721 -24.57 65.04 6.05
N GLU A 722 -25.06 64.97 4.81
CA GLU A 722 -26.49 64.80 4.55
C GLU A 722 -27.00 63.43 5.05
N ALA A 723 -26.24 62.36 4.84
CA ALA A 723 -26.56 61.00 5.28
C ALA A 723 -26.65 60.88 6.81
N LEU A 724 -25.69 61.44 7.55
CA LEU A 724 -25.69 61.53 9.02
C LEU A 724 -26.87 62.36 9.55
N GLY A 725 -27.40 63.29 8.75
CA GLY A 725 -28.59 64.06 9.11
C GLY A 725 -29.88 63.23 9.21
N PHE A 726 -29.86 61.97 8.76
CA PHE A 726 -31.01 61.04 8.83
C PHE A 726 -30.95 60.06 10.01
N THR A 727 -29.86 60.02 10.77
CA THR A 727 -29.66 59.10 11.90
C THR A 727 -29.85 59.80 13.25
N ASP A 728 -30.54 59.13 14.17
CA ASP A 728 -30.44 59.39 15.61
C ASP A 728 -29.47 58.29 16.11
N ASN A 729 -28.40 58.65 16.83
CA ASN A 729 -27.26 57.84 17.28
C ASN A 729 -27.31 56.29 17.18
N THR A 730 -26.16 55.69 16.82
CA THR A 730 -25.88 54.24 16.75
C THR A 730 -26.62 53.48 15.65
N ASN A 731 -26.71 54.06 14.44
CA ASN A 731 -27.49 53.50 13.34
C ASN A 731 -26.77 53.45 12.00
N TRP A 732 -27.03 52.38 11.24
CA TRP A 732 -26.61 52.25 9.84
C TRP A 732 -27.53 53.04 8.91
N THR A 733 -26.94 53.63 7.87
CA THR A 733 -27.60 54.28 6.73
C THR A 733 -26.91 53.86 5.44
N ALA A 734 -27.63 53.88 4.32
CA ALA A 734 -27.06 53.59 3.01
C ALA A 734 -27.44 54.68 2.01
N PHE A 735 -26.47 55.18 1.26
CA PHE A 735 -26.73 56.26 0.31
C PHE A 735 -26.00 56.06 -1.03
N GLU A 736 -26.52 56.70 -2.07
CA GLU A 736 -25.89 56.73 -3.39
C GLU A 736 -25.35 58.13 -3.69
N TYR A 737 -24.08 58.20 -4.09
CA TYR A 737 -23.39 59.40 -4.56
C TYR A 737 -22.50 59.09 -5.76
N ASP A 738 -22.60 59.91 -6.82
CA ASP A 738 -21.87 59.75 -8.09
C ASP A 738 -21.97 58.33 -8.71
N GLY A 739 -23.11 57.65 -8.52
CA GLY A 739 -23.36 56.31 -9.05
C GLY A 739 -22.69 55.17 -8.28
N LYS A 740 -22.14 55.46 -7.09
CA LYS A 740 -21.61 54.48 -6.13
C LYS A 740 -22.52 54.42 -4.90
N THR A 741 -22.62 53.26 -4.28
CA THR A 741 -23.37 53.06 -3.04
C THR A 741 -22.41 52.98 -1.87
N TYR A 742 -22.79 53.61 -0.76
CA TYR A 742 -22.02 53.65 0.47
C TYR A 742 -22.89 53.19 1.63
N ALA A 743 -22.33 52.35 2.50
CA ALA A 743 -22.88 52.10 3.82
C ALA A 743 -22.13 52.98 4.83
N LEU A 744 -22.89 53.56 5.76
CA LEU A 744 -22.39 54.50 6.74
C LEU A 744 -22.99 54.16 8.10
N PHE A 745 -22.13 53.99 9.10
CA PHE A 745 -22.54 53.86 10.50
C PHE A 745 -22.24 55.16 11.24
N ASP A 746 -23.24 55.68 11.94
CA ASP A 746 -23.12 56.86 12.81
C ASP A 746 -22.98 56.42 14.27
N GLY A 747 -21.75 56.48 14.78
CA GLY A 747 -21.41 55.99 16.12
C GLY A 747 -21.48 57.05 17.21
N ASP A 748 -21.74 58.31 16.86
CA ASP A 748 -21.83 59.41 17.81
C ASP A 748 -23.12 60.26 17.65
N ASP A 749 -23.14 61.47 18.24
CA ASP A 749 -24.27 62.41 18.18
C ASP A 749 -23.95 63.63 17.27
N ASN A 750 -22.84 63.59 16.52
CA ASN A 750 -22.34 64.69 15.73
C ASN A 750 -22.87 64.61 14.30
N ALA A 751 -23.35 65.75 13.78
CA ALA A 751 -23.77 65.87 12.38
C ALA A 751 -22.58 65.99 11.39
N THR A 752 -21.41 65.47 11.77
CA THR A 752 -20.17 65.52 11.00
C THR A 752 -19.40 64.25 11.26
N PHE A 753 -18.86 63.66 10.21
CA PHE A 753 -18.08 62.43 10.28
C PHE A 753 -16.94 62.52 11.31
N ASP A 754 -16.97 61.66 12.33
CA ASP A 754 -15.91 61.44 13.31
C ASP A 754 -15.24 60.09 13.07
N GLN A 755 -14.00 60.15 12.59
CA GLN A 755 -13.18 58.97 12.28
C GLN A 755 -13.03 57.99 13.47
N GLY A 756 -13.21 58.44 14.72
CA GLY A 756 -13.09 57.56 15.88
C GLY A 756 -14.34 56.73 16.19
N THR A 757 -15.47 57.04 15.57
CA THR A 757 -16.78 56.44 15.89
C THR A 757 -17.63 56.09 14.68
N ASP A 758 -17.41 56.74 13.54
CA ASP A 758 -18.20 56.56 12.33
C ASP A 758 -17.48 55.66 11.33
N ILE A 759 -18.25 54.84 10.61
CA ILE A 759 -17.72 53.90 9.61
C ILE A 759 -18.29 54.28 8.26
N ILE A 760 -17.47 54.30 7.21
CA ILE A 760 -17.92 54.44 5.83
C ILE A 760 -17.25 53.38 4.96
N VAL A 761 -18.04 52.69 4.15
CA VAL A 761 -17.55 51.69 3.19
C VAL A 761 -18.27 51.84 1.85
N GLU A 762 -17.52 51.73 0.75
CA GLU A 762 -18.07 51.70 -0.60
C GLU A 762 -18.53 50.28 -0.96
N LEU A 763 -19.76 50.14 -1.45
CA LEU A 763 -20.32 48.89 -1.96
C LEU A 763 -20.42 48.97 -3.49
N SER A 764 -19.49 48.30 -4.17
CA SER A 764 -19.40 48.34 -5.62
C SER A 764 -20.54 47.58 -6.29
N GLY A 765 -21.16 48.17 -7.31
CA GLY A 765 -22.16 47.47 -8.14
C GLY A 765 -23.52 47.21 -7.47
N VAL A 766 -23.66 47.55 -6.19
CA VAL A 766 -24.90 47.40 -5.42
C VAL A 766 -25.81 48.61 -5.66
N ALA A 767 -27.10 48.38 -5.86
CA ALA A 767 -28.07 49.47 -5.81
C ALA A 767 -28.47 49.74 -4.36
N VAL A 768 -28.38 51.00 -3.91
CA VAL A 768 -28.77 51.41 -2.55
C VAL A 768 -30.17 50.94 -2.12
N ALA A 769 -31.09 50.74 -3.07
CA ALA A 769 -32.44 50.25 -2.78
C ALA A 769 -32.48 48.79 -2.29
N ASP A 770 -31.47 48.00 -2.64
CA ASP A 770 -31.35 46.57 -2.34
C ASP A 770 -30.64 46.29 -1.01
N VAL A 771 -29.92 47.27 -0.45
CA VAL A 771 -29.35 47.20 0.91
C VAL A 771 -30.48 47.14 1.93
N THR A 772 -30.44 46.18 2.85
CA THR A 772 -31.49 45.98 3.86
C THR A 772 -30.92 45.92 5.27
N VAL A 773 -31.81 45.91 6.27
CA VAL A 773 -31.39 45.69 7.67
C VAL A 773 -30.73 44.32 7.86
N ASP A 774 -31.11 43.32 7.07
CA ASP A 774 -30.57 41.96 7.17
C ASP A 774 -29.07 41.91 6.78
N ASN A 775 -28.52 43.00 6.23
CA ASN A 775 -27.12 43.13 5.81
C ASN A 775 -26.21 43.75 6.90
N PHE A 776 -26.77 44.14 8.05
CA PHE A 776 -26.01 44.72 9.16
C PHE A 776 -26.30 43.91 10.42
N VAL A 777 -25.24 43.45 11.09
CA VAL A 777 -25.30 42.50 12.20
C VAL A 777 -24.69 43.07 13.45
#